data_AF-A0A7S3KG59-F1
#
_entry.id   AF-A0A7S3KG59-F1
#
_cell.length_a   1.000
_cell.length_b   1.000
_cell.length_c   1.000
_cell.angle_alpha   90.00
_cell.angle_beta   90.00
_cell.angle_gamma   90.00
#
_symmetry.space_group_name_H-M   'P 1'
#
loop_
_entity.id
_entity.type
_entity.pdbx_description
1 polymer ?
#
loop_
_entity_poly.entity_id
_entity_poly.type
_entity_poly.pdbx_seq_one_letter_code
_entity_poly.pdbx_strand_id
1 'polypeptide(L)'
;MEDNGSEFIRILFKCGESAVRESVSKILSTAINRMFDDIELIEKAEQFMTFMINSIHTQASANWTKFEQFFNFIHKVAIGGEPQLQYMKKHHVETLLADFFLAERSPIRPKEEKRMCMGNSYSKPMYDSLVQTICYLSRHTDPREEGQEKMPSTIMDGEIFAPGENEKTVIVNKHFGTKAIKDAFEAESVGKLIAHWSYENEENSAIFAGVFLKGINETEYEEVAPFLTAMHHFLALEDSIQDKRYEWLLGTPMLLDGSTIRVSPPEFPKIGIPAIQALSEEIYYYPSTLRSPDSIEESILSLIFRSKKRFESYTLFCIKELLVLGEKTMRYVHNMPPPTYQYARYTDWIFQFVNDKLKSKAKSNDQHRELLLEVKEMLDKYQEDSKLYEDQIKEDHKAKYHLSDEDMIVDPSTQKSEQTEDSKEEKIETGDDQDEEKPVYSAFPKPYLIRKVLKEQEILVKSTDDLRIVLSELECEWTWAKPMGTTVKTAPFLDYYLQRKKNISLWNKKVTVNKSGLNNTDINEPAVDIKDPIFSKKKDMEDEPEKTTLVPIGEEEEDETEQRHPGGNNQEVNEDNNEDDEEDDDEVNASLNDRVRDFDVEAVHEQELQEMNNPVVEDEPIPELAENIQDNQENEGQDTEEMVEDNPNGPHFEKSPVVMRLAVYNFGAHKAKLEIQLKAETDAP
;
A
#
# COMPACT_ATOMS: atom_id res chain seq x y z
N MET A 1 41.57 28.00 -19.81
CA MET A 1 40.25 27.52 -19.33
C MET A 1 40.45 26.39 -18.34
N GLU A 2 41.22 25.36 -18.71
CA GLU A 2 41.57 24.24 -17.82
C GLU A 2 42.21 24.67 -16.49
N ASP A 3 43.18 25.60 -16.50
CA ASP A 3 43.80 26.09 -15.25
C ASP A 3 42.77 26.76 -14.31
N ASN A 4 41.90 27.61 -14.87
CA ASN A 4 40.86 28.29 -14.09
C ASN A 4 39.79 27.30 -13.62
N GLY A 5 39.38 26.35 -14.47
CA GLY A 5 38.44 25.30 -14.10
C GLY A 5 38.97 24.43 -12.97
N SER A 6 40.25 24.06 -13.02
CA SER A 6 40.92 23.29 -11.97
C SER A 6 40.88 24.02 -10.63
N GLU A 7 41.03 25.34 -10.63
CA GLU A 7 40.94 26.16 -9.42
C GLU A 7 39.52 26.20 -8.85
N PHE A 8 38.49 26.31 -9.71
CA PHE A 8 37.10 26.24 -9.26
C PHE A 8 36.73 24.87 -8.68
N ILE A 9 37.14 23.79 -9.33
CA ILE A 9 36.99 22.41 -8.81
C ILE A 9 37.70 22.28 -7.47
N ARG A 10 38.92 22.82 -7.35
CA ARG A 10 39.68 22.82 -6.10
C ARG A 10 38.90 23.51 -4.98
N ILE A 11 38.28 24.66 -5.26
CA ILE A 11 37.47 25.37 -4.27
C ILE A 11 36.21 24.56 -3.93
N LEU A 12 35.46 24.07 -4.93
CA LEU A 12 34.21 23.33 -4.73
C LEU A 12 34.40 22.01 -3.98
N PHE A 13 35.53 21.30 -4.13
CA PHE A 13 35.73 20.03 -3.43
C PHE A 13 36.64 20.11 -2.21
N LYS A 14 37.61 21.04 -2.17
CA LYS A 14 38.61 21.07 -1.09
C LYS A 14 38.37 22.16 -0.06
N CYS A 15 37.62 23.22 -0.37
CA CYS A 15 37.28 24.25 0.63
C CYS A 15 36.42 23.63 1.75
N GLY A 16 36.80 23.87 3.01
CA GLY A 16 36.05 23.39 4.17
C GLY A 16 34.74 24.16 4.39
N GLU A 17 34.71 25.44 4.05
CA GLU A 17 33.59 26.35 4.33
C GLU A 17 32.47 26.22 3.29
N SER A 18 31.30 25.74 3.72
CA SER A 18 30.14 25.54 2.83
C SER A 18 29.67 26.83 2.16
N ALA A 19 29.63 27.94 2.91
CA ALA A 19 29.21 29.25 2.40
C ALA A 19 30.08 29.76 1.25
N VAL A 20 31.39 29.48 1.28
CA VAL A 20 32.31 29.84 0.20
C VAL A 20 32.02 28.99 -1.03
N ARG A 21 31.84 27.67 -0.87
CA ARG A 21 31.47 26.77 -1.97
C ARG A 21 30.15 27.18 -2.62
N GLU A 22 29.16 27.57 -1.81
CA GLU A 22 27.85 28.00 -2.29
C GLU A 22 27.95 29.31 -3.07
N SER A 23 28.68 30.30 -2.55
CA SER A 23 28.92 31.58 -3.22
C SER A 23 29.61 31.38 -4.58
N VAL A 24 30.62 30.52 -4.63
CA VAL A 24 31.34 30.18 -5.86
C VAL A 24 30.44 29.45 -6.84
N SER A 25 29.66 28.47 -6.39
CA SER A 25 28.66 27.76 -7.21
C SER A 25 27.64 28.72 -7.85
N LYS A 26 27.14 29.69 -7.08
CA LYS A 26 26.21 30.72 -7.58
C LYS A 26 26.84 31.66 -8.60
N ILE A 27 28.06 32.14 -8.35
CA ILE A 27 28.79 33.01 -9.28
C ILE A 27 29.08 32.25 -10.59
N LEU A 28 29.55 31.01 -10.48
CA LEU A 28 29.86 30.16 -11.64
C LEU A 28 28.64 29.86 -12.49
N SER A 29 27.54 29.41 -11.88
CA SER A 29 26.30 29.14 -12.62
C SER A 29 25.78 30.39 -13.34
N THR A 30 25.82 31.55 -12.69
CA THR A 30 25.43 32.83 -13.31
C THR A 30 26.36 33.19 -14.48
N ALA A 31 27.66 33.01 -14.33
CA ALA A 31 28.63 33.33 -15.38
C ALA A 31 28.49 32.39 -16.58
N ILE A 32 28.37 31.08 -16.35
CA ILE A 32 28.23 30.08 -17.40
C ILE A 32 26.91 30.24 -18.15
N ASN A 33 25.80 30.49 -17.46
CA ASN A 33 24.52 30.72 -18.12
C ASN A 33 24.58 31.93 -19.06
N ARG A 34 25.18 33.04 -18.61
CA ARG A 34 25.42 34.21 -19.48
C ARG A 34 26.34 33.91 -20.67
N MET A 35 27.29 32.99 -20.53
CA MET A 35 28.16 32.59 -21.63
C MET A 35 27.42 31.71 -22.66
N PHE A 36 26.45 30.90 -22.24
CA PHE A 36 25.58 30.16 -23.17
C PHE A 36 24.62 31.08 -23.94
N ASP A 37 24.21 32.20 -23.34
CA ASP A 37 23.39 33.23 -24.00
C ASP A 37 24.17 34.04 -25.07
N ASP A 38 25.51 33.97 -25.04
CA ASP A 38 26.40 34.69 -25.96
C ASP A 38 27.02 33.72 -26.99
N ILE A 39 26.67 33.91 -28.26
CA ILE A 39 27.13 33.08 -29.39
C ILE A 39 28.66 33.02 -29.48
N GLU A 40 29.39 34.08 -29.09
CA GLU A 40 30.85 34.10 -29.15
C GLU A 40 31.51 33.34 -27.98
N LEU A 41 30.76 33.07 -26.91
CA LEU A 41 31.24 32.44 -25.69
C LEU A 41 30.69 31.03 -25.47
N ILE A 42 29.70 30.60 -26.26
CA ILE A 42 29.06 29.28 -26.10
C ILE A 42 30.07 28.13 -26.18
N GLU A 43 30.99 28.14 -27.14
CA GLU A 43 32.01 27.08 -27.28
C GLU A 43 32.93 27.01 -26.04
N LYS A 44 33.24 28.17 -25.45
CA LYS A 44 34.00 28.23 -24.20
C LYS A 44 33.17 27.66 -23.04
N ALA A 45 31.89 27.99 -22.97
CA ALA A 45 30.99 27.44 -21.96
C ALA A 45 30.90 25.90 -22.07
N GLU A 46 30.75 25.36 -23.29
CA GLU A 46 30.72 23.92 -23.55
C GLU A 46 32.03 23.24 -23.10
N GLN A 47 33.19 23.81 -23.47
CA GLN A 47 34.51 23.29 -23.05
C GLN A 47 34.65 23.27 -21.52
N PHE A 48 34.25 24.34 -20.85
CA PHE A 48 34.28 24.42 -19.40
C PHE A 48 33.35 23.38 -18.77
N MET A 49 32.11 23.26 -19.26
CA MET A 49 31.16 22.28 -18.75
C MET A 49 31.63 20.85 -18.98
N THR A 50 32.26 20.56 -20.11
CA THR A 50 32.81 19.23 -20.41
C THR A 50 33.89 18.87 -19.40
N PHE A 51 34.77 19.82 -19.08
CA PHE A 51 35.78 19.67 -18.03
C PHE A 51 35.15 19.40 -16.65
N MET A 52 34.08 20.12 -16.29
CA MET A 52 33.36 19.92 -15.04
C MET A 52 32.70 18.53 -14.97
N ILE A 53 32.00 18.11 -16.03
CA ILE A 53 31.32 16.81 -16.12
C ILE A 53 32.32 15.65 -16.03
N ASN A 54 33.46 15.75 -16.74
CA ASN A 54 34.52 14.73 -16.68
C ASN A 54 35.13 14.56 -15.28
N SER A 55 34.92 15.54 -14.39
CA SER A 55 35.41 15.51 -13.02
C SER A 55 34.46 14.79 -12.04
N ILE A 56 33.26 14.40 -12.46
CA ILE A 56 32.27 13.71 -11.60
C ILE A 56 32.85 12.40 -11.03
N HIS A 57 33.29 11.49 -11.90
CA HIS A 57 33.76 10.17 -11.45
C HIS A 57 35.08 10.23 -10.67
N THR A 58 35.94 11.22 -10.94
CA THR A 58 37.28 11.31 -10.33
C THR A 58 37.33 12.17 -9.07
N GLN A 59 36.72 13.35 -9.09
CA GLN A 59 36.81 14.31 -7.99
C GLN A 59 35.60 14.23 -7.06
N ALA A 60 34.39 14.06 -7.61
CA ALA A 60 33.18 14.08 -6.80
C ALA A 60 33.08 12.83 -5.91
N SER A 61 33.43 11.65 -6.44
CA SER A 61 33.49 10.40 -5.65
C SER A 61 34.44 10.50 -4.46
N ALA A 62 35.65 11.03 -4.67
CA ALA A 62 36.67 11.20 -3.63
C ALA A 62 36.31 12.26 -2.59
N ASN A 63 35.38 13.18 -2.90
CA ASN A 63 34.99 14.31 -2.06
C ASN A 63 33.47 14.36 -1.83
N TRP A 64 32.82 13.20 -1.72
CA TRP A 64 31.36 13.09 -1.69
C TRP A 64 30.69 13.84 -0.53
N THR A 65 31.41 14.09 0.57
CA THR A 65 30.91 14.89 1.70
C THR A 65 30.78 16.39 1.40
N LYS A 66 31.28 16.85 0.25
CA LYS A 66 31.35 18.28 -0.13
C LYS A 66 30.82 18.59 -1.53
N PHE A 67 30.37 17.59 -2.27
CA PHE A 67 30.00 17.74 -3.68
C PHE A 67 28.62 18.37 -3.92
N GLU A 68 27.87 18.70 -2.86
CA GLU A 68 26.51 19.22 -2.94
C GLU A 68 26.47 20.52 -3.76
N GLN A 69 27.34 21.49 -3.43
CA GLN A 69 27.41 22.77 -4.14
C GLN A 69 27.89 22.60 -5.59
N PHE A 70 28.63 21.52 -5.89
CA PHE A 70 29.03 21.18 -7.26
C PHE A 70 27.84 20.67 -8.09
N PHE A 71 27.00 19.78 -7.55
CA PHE A 71 25.78 19.36 -8.24
C PHE A 71 24.73 20.47 -8.31
N ASN A 72 24.65 21.35 -7.30
CA ASN A 72 23.82 22.56 -7.36
C ASN A 72 24.25 23.49 -8.51
N PHE A 73 25.56 23.61 -8.77
CA PHE A 73 26.07 24.34 -9.93
C PHE A 73 25.59 23.70 -11.24
N ILE A 74 25.74 22.38 -11.40
CA ILE A 74 25.29 21.65 -12.60
C ILE A 74 23.79 21.84 -12.80
N HIS A 75 23.00 21.70 -11.73
CA HIS A 75 21.55 21.89 -11.77
C HIS A 75 21.16 23.29 -12.25
N LYS A 76 21.76 24.34 -11.67
CA LYS A 76 21.51 25.74 -12.06
C LYS A 76 21.91 26.04 -13.51
N VAL A 77 22.90 25.34 -14.05
CA VAL A 77 23.24 25.43 -15.48
C VAL A 77 22.20 24.70 -16.32
N ALA A 78 21.80 23.49 -15.94
CA ALA A 78 20.81 22.71 -16.68
C ALA A 78 19.48 23.45 -16.86
N ILE A 79 19.01 24.18 -15.83
CA ILE A 79 17.76 24.98 -15.90
C ILE A 79 17.97 26.38 -16.49
N GLY A 80 19.16 26.69 -17.02
CA GLY A 80 19.54 28.02 -17.49
C GLY A 80 18.87 28.47 -18.78
N GLY A 81 18.37 27.52 -19.60
CA GLY A 81 17.74 27.80 -20.88
C GLY A 81 17.94 26.66 -21.90
N GLU A 82 17.43 26.88 -23.11
CA GLU A 82 17.47 25.90 -24.20
C GLU A 82 18.91 25.55 -24.65
N PRO A 83 19.85 26.52 -24.83
CA PRO A 83 21.23 26.16 -25.21
C PRO A 83 21.94 25.25 -24.19
N GLN A 84 21.66 25.45 -22.90
CA GLN A 84 22.20 24.64 -21.82
C GLN A 84 21.58 23.25 -21.84
N LEU A 85 20.26 23.15 -22.05
CA LEU A 85 19.55 21.88 -22.18
C LEU A 85 20.08 21.05 -23.37
N GLN A 86 20.20 21.66 -24.55
CA GLN A 86 20.80 21.04 -25.74
C GLN A 86 22.20 20.51 -25.45
N TYR A 87 23.03 21.28 -24.77
CA TYR A 87 24.36 20.85 -24.36
C TYR A 87 24.29 19.62 -23.42
N MET A 88 23.44 19.66 -22.39
CA MET A 88 23.32 18.54 -21.43
C MET A 88 22.87 17.24 -22.13
N LYS A 89 21.95 17.35 -23.09
CA LYS A 89 21.46 16.22 -23.89
C LYS A 89 22.49 15.69 -24.86
N LYS A 90 23.15 16.56 -25.62
CA LYS A 90 24.26 16.21 -26.53
C LYS A 90 25.39 15.46 -25.84
N HIS A 91 25.64 15.76 -24.57
CA HIS A 91 26.70 15.15 -23.77
C HIS A 91 26.21 14.03 -22.82
N HIS A 92 24.95 13.56 -22.96
CA HIS A 92 24.36 12.50 -22.14
C HIS A 92 24.55 12.68 -20.63
N VAL A 93 24.47 13.93 -20.15
CA VAL A 93 24.76 14.26 -18.75
C VAL A 93 23.82 13.53 -17.80
N GLU A 94 22.57 13.36 -18.19
CA GLU A 94 21.57 12.58 -17.48
C GLU A 94 22.02 11.12 -17.22
N THR A 95 22.54 10.44 -18.26
CA THR A 95 23.08 9.08 -18.13
C THR A 95 24.25 9.05 -17.16
N LEU A 96 25.19 10.00 -17.29
CA LEU A 96 26.38 10.06 -16.44
C LEU A 96 26.02 10.30 -14.97
N LEU A 97 25.05 11.18 -14.70
CA LEU A 97 24.58 11.46 -13.34
C LEU A 97 23.84 10.27 -12.74
N ALA A 98 22.96 9.61 -13.50
CA ALA A 98 22.23 8.44 -13.03
C ALA A 98 23.18 7.25 -12.77
N ASP A 99 24.15 7.05 -13.65
CA ASP A 99 25.21 6.05 -13.50
C ASP A 99 26.06 6.30 -12.25
N PHE A 100 26.47 7.56 -12.03
CA PHE A 100 27.18 7.97 -10.82
C PHE A 100 26.34 7.76 -9.54
N PHE A 101 25.05 8.08 -9.59
CA PHE A 101 24.12 7.91 -8.47
C PHE A 101 23.91 6.44 -8.10
N LEU A 102 23.79 5.56 -9.10
CA LEU A 102 23.61 4.12 -8.89
C LEU A 102 24.90 3.41 -8.47
N ALA A 103 26.07 4.00 -8.74
CA ALA A 103 27.38 3.44 -8.43
C ALA A 103 27.51 2.00 -8.94
N GLU A 104 27.60 1.01 -8.05
CA GLU A 104 27.77 -0.41 -8.40
C GLU A 104 26.49 -1.05 -8.96
N ARG A 105 25.32 -0.48 -8.64
CA ARG A 105 24.00 -0.97 -9.09
C ARG A 105 23.61 -0.42 -10.46
N SER A 106 24.50 0.33 -11.11
CA SER A 106 24.23 0.86 -12.44
C SER A 106 24.19 -0.27 -13.48
N PRO A 107 23.13 -0.37 -14.30
CA PRO A 107 23.00 -1.43 -15.30
C PRO A 107 23.92 -1.27 -16.52
N ILE A 108 24.48 -0.07 -16.73
CA ILE A 108 25.37 0.22 -17.88
C ILE A 108 26.85 0.17 -17.51
N ARG A 109 27.17 -0.17 -16.25
CA ARG A 109 28.53 -0.23 -15.75
C ARG A 109 29.27 -1.45 -16.35
N PRO A 110 30.54 -1.29 -16.80
CA PRO A 110 31.40 -2.43 -17.13
C PRO A 110 31.62 -3.31 -15.89
N LYS A 111 31.52 -4.64 -16.04
CA LYS A 111 31.59 -5.57 -14.90
C LYS A 111 32.92 -5.50 -14.13
N GLU A 112 33.98 -5.06 -14.78
CA GLU A 112 35.34 -4.98 -14.24
C GLU A 112 35.61 -3.66 -13.47
N GLU A 113 34.74 -2.65 -13.60
CA GLU A 113 34.97 -1.34 -12.99
C GLU A 113 34.55 -1.32 -11.51
N LYS A 114 35.54 -1.31 -10.61
CA LYS A 114 35.33 -1.06 -9.18
C LYS A 114 35.10 0.42 -8.94
N ARG A 115 33.97 0.76 -8.32
CA ARG A 115 33.61 2.14 -7.97
C ARG A 115 33.74 2.35 -6.48
N MET A 116 34.04 3.59 -6.09
CA MET A 116 34.08 3.95 -4.67
C MET A 116 32.65 3.94 -4.11
N CYS A 117 32.41 3.13 -3.08
CA CYS A 117 31.19 3.23 -2.30
C CYS A 117 31.18 4.57 -1.54
N MET A 118 30.11 5.35 -1.72
CA MET A 118 29.95 6.66 -1.12
C MET A 118 28.92 6.60 0.00
N GLY A 119 29.31 7.06 1.19
CA GLY A 119 28.45 7.08 2.36
C GLY A 119 28.38 5.75 3.12
N ASN A 120 27.60 5.75 4.20
CA ASN A 120 27.27 4.61 5.03
C ASN A 120 25.91 4.86 5.72
N SER A 121 25.51 3.99 6.65
CA SER A 121 24.27 4.14 7.42
C SER A 121 24.19 5.42 8.27
N TYR A 122 25.33 6.01 8.65
CA TYR A 122 25.41 7.21 9.48
C TYR A 122 25.54 8.51 8.68
N SER A 123 26.06 8.44 7.46
CA SER A 123 26.31 9.60 6.62
C SER A 123 26.02 9.24 5.17
N LYS A 124 24.93 9.80 4.66
CA LYS A 124 24.52 9.64 3.28
C LYS A 124 25.08 10.78 2.43
N PRO A 125 25.44 10.53 1.16
CA PRO A 125 25.82 11.61 0.25
C PRO A 125 24.60 12.48 -0.10
N MET A 126 24.80 13.80 -0.17
CA MET A 126 23.73 14.76 -0.50
C MET A 126 23.51 14.80 -2.02
N TYR A 127 22.54 14.03 -2.50
CA TYR A 127 22.25 13.87 -3.94
C TYR A 127 21.11 14.75 -4.46
N ASP A 128 20.50 15.62 -3.65
CA ASP A 128 19.29 16.38 -4.02
C ASP A 128 19.41 17.10 -5.37
N SER A 129 20.41 17.97 -5.52
CA SER A 129 20.62 18.69 -6.79
C SER A 129 21.00 17.77 -7.96
N LEU A 130 21.64 16.62 -7.70
CA LEU A 130 21.93 15.63 -8.74
C LEU A 130 20.62 14.99 -9.23
N VAL A 131 19.78 14.52 -8.30
CA VAL A 131 18.50 13.86 -8.62
C VAL A 131 17.55 14.85 -9.27
N GLN A 132 17.47 16.10 -8.81
CA GLN A 132 16.72 17.16 -9.48
C GLN A 132 17.18 17.38 -10.91
N THR A 133 18.50 17.35 -11.16
CA THR A 133 19.04 17.51 -12.52
C THR A 133 18.62 16.33 -13.41
N ILE A 134 18.70 15.10 -12.92
CA ILE A 134 18.20 13.93 -13.66
C ILE A 134 16.72 14.10 -13.96
N CYS A 135 15.90 14.37 -12.96
CA CYS A 135 14.44 14.55 -13.11
C CYS A 135 14.10 15.65 -14.12
N TYR A 136 14.82 16.77 -14.09
CA TYR A 136 14.64 17.88 -15.03
C TYR A 136 14.98 17.47 -16.46
N LEU A 137 16.17 16.88 -16.67
CA LEU A 137 16.61 16.46 -18.00
C LEU A 137 15.69 15.38 -18.56
N SER A 138 15.28 14.40 -17.78
CA SER A 138 14.37 13.34 -18.21
C SER A 138 13.03 13.86 -18.72
N ARG A 139 12.49 14.92 -18.11
CA ARG A 139 11.19 15.49 -18.50
C ARG A 139 11.23 16.32 -19.78
N HIS A 140 12.42 16.51 -20.36
CA HIS A 140 12.66 17.00 -21.72
C HIS A 140 12.94 15.86 -22.71
N THR A 141 12.83 14.62 -22.28
CA THR A 141 12.89 13.45 -23.16
C THR A 141 11.48 13.06 -23.58
N ASP A 142 11.32 12.53 -24.78
CA ASP A 142 10.07 11.89 -25.20
C ASP A 142 10.02 10.45 -24.65
N PRO A 143 9.15 10.12 -23.68
CA PRO A 143 9.11 8.77 -23.11
C PRO A 143 8.30 7.81 -23.98
N ARG A 144 7.68 8.30 -25.06
CA ARG A 144 6.74 7.55 -25.88
C ARG A 144 7.42 6.49 -26.72
N GLU A 145 6.66 5.44 -26.99
CA GLU A 145 7.01 4.48 -28.03
C GLU A 145 6.56 4.99 -29.41
N GLU A 146 7.22 4.51 -30.46
CA GLU A 146 6.93 4.90 -31.85
C GLU A 146 5.44 4.68 -32.17
N GLY A 147 4.71 5.76 -32.48
CA GLY A 147 3.29 5.73 -32.85
C GLY A 147 2.32 6.28 -31.80
N GLN A 148 2.76 6.68 -30.60
CA GLN A 148 1.90 7.35 -29.62
C GLN A 148 1.79 8.86 -29.91
N GLU A 149 0.55 9.36 -30.08
CA GLU A 149 0.32 10.76 -30.47
C GLU A 149 0.35 11.74 -29.29
N LYS A 150 -0.17 11.34 -28.12
CA LYS A 150 -0.31 12.23 -26.97
C LYS A 150 0.97 12.26 -26.14
N MET A 151 1.40 13.46 -25.75
CA MET A 151 2.50 13.65 -24.81
C MET A 151 2.01 13.49 -23.36
N PRO A 152 2.88 13.03 -22.44
CA PRO A 152 2.56 13.01 -21.02
C PRO A 152 2.35 14.43 -20.49
N SER A 153 1.44 14.59 -19.51
CA SER A 153 1.21 15.88 -18.83
C SER A 153 2.42 16.40 -18.04
N THR A 154 3.40 15.53 -17.80
CA THR A 154 4.63 15.87 -17.08
C THR A 154 5.73 16.46 -17.97
N ILE A 155 5.56 16.46 -19.30
CA ILE A 155 6.50 17.07 -20.24
C ILE A 155 6.71 18.54 -19.89
N MET A 156 7.95 19.03 -19.99
CA MET A 156 8.25 20.44 -19.81
C MET A 156 8.14 21.19 -21.13
N ASP A 157 7.85 22.49 -21.06
CA ASP A 157 7.90 23.37 -22.23
C ASP A 157 9.35 23.47 -22.73
N GLY A 158 9.55 23.41 -24.04
CA GLY A 158 10.89 23.52 -24.66
C GLY A 158 11.09 22.55 -25.83
N GLU A 159 12.35 22.39 -26.22
CA GLU A 159 12.73 21.32 -27.14
C GLU A 159 12.61 19.94 -26.47
N ILE A 160 12.03 18.99 -27.19
CA ILE A 160 11.85 17.62 -26.72
C ILE A 160 12.84 16.73 -27.46
N PHE A 161 13.63 15.98 -26.71
CA PHE A 161 14.70 15.14 -27.21
C PHE A 161 14.26 13.68 -27.27
N ALA A 162 14.78 12.92 -28.23
CA ALA A 162 14.59 11.48 -28.26
C ALA A 162 15.38 10.81 -27.12
N PRO A 163 14.85 9.75 -26.48
CA PRO A 163 15.52 9.05 -25.40
C PRO A 163 16.74 8.28 -25.91
N GLY A 164 17.88 8.43 -25.23
CA GLY A 164 19.00 7.49 -25.39
C GLY A 164 18.69 6.12 -24.78
N GLU A 165 19.18 5.03 -25.39
CA GLU A 165 18.98 3.67 -24.86
C GLU A 165 19.53 3.50 -23.44
N ASN A 166 20.73 4.06 -23.19
CA ASN A 166 21.36 4.04 -21.87
C ASN A 166 20.56 4.86 -20.85
N GLU A 167 20.02 6.02 -21.26
CA GLU A 167 19.20 6.91 -20.42
C GLU A 167 17.97 6.15 -19.91
N LYS A 168 17.21 5.54 -20.83
CA LYS A 168 16.04 4.71 -20.49
C LYS A 168 16.43 3.58 -19.54
N THR A 169 17.54 2.90 -19.82
CA THR A 169 18.01 1.74 -19.03
C THR A 169 18.36 2.11 -17.58
N VAL A 170 19.03 3.25 -17.35
CA VAL A 170 19.42 3.67 -16.00
C VAL A 170 18.27 4.28 -15.20
N ILE A 171 17.37 5.03 -15.85
CA ILE A 171 16.27 5.74 -15.16
C ILE A 171 15.13 4.78 -14.79
N VAL A 172 14.78 3.86 -15.66
CA VAL A 172 13.73 2.85 -15.42
C VAL A 172 14.21 1.75 -14.46
N ASN A 173 15.51 1.73 -14.13
CA ASN A 173 16.05 0.75 -13.20
C ASN A 173 15.37 0.82 -11.82
N LYS A 174 14.90 -0.32 -11.31
CA LYS A 174 14.24 -0.39 -9.99
C LYS A 174 15.08 0.20 -8.85
N HIS A 175 16.41 0.02 -8.89
CA HIS A 175 17.31 0.56 -7.88
C HIS A 175 17.40 2.08 -7.90
N PHE A 176 17.19 2.72 -9.06
CA PHE A 176 17.14 4.18 -9.15
C PHE A 176 15.94 4.70 -8.36
N GLY A 177 14.74 4.21 -8.70
CA GLY A 177 13.50 4.60 -8.02
C GLY A 177 13.54 4.29 -6.52
N THR A 178 13.95 3.08 -6.13
CA THR A 178 14.03 2.68 -4.72
C THR A 178 14.99 3.59 -3.95
N LYS A 179 16.21 3.83 -4.47
CA LYS A 179 17.20 4.66 -3.78
C LYS A 179 16.76 6.12 -3.69
N ALA A 180 16.29 6.69 -4.80
CA ALA A 180 15.88 8.09 -4.87
C ALA A 180 14.75 8.40 -3.88
N ILE A 181 13.73 7.53 -3.82
CA ILE A 181 12.59 7.72 -2.93
C ILE A 181 12.94 7.40 -1.48
N LYS A 182 13.62 6.27 -1.22
CA LYS A 182 13.95 5.83 0.15
C LYS A 182 14.83 6.84 0.89
N ASP A 183 15.78 7.45 0.19
CA ASP A 183 16.62 8.49 0.76
C ASP A 183 15.96 9.88 0.75
N ALA A 184 14.66 9.96 0.41
CA ALA A 184 13.83 11.16 0.39
C ALA A 184 14.37 12.30 -0.50
N PHE A 185 15.13 11.99 -1.53
CA PHE A 185 15.65 12.98 -2.46
C PHE A 185 14.51 13.49 -3.35
N GLU A 186 13.97 14.67 -3.02
CA GLU A 186 13.08 15.41 -3.90
C GLU A 186 11.90 14.57 -4.42
N ALA A 187 11.19 13.93 -3.48
CA ALA A 187 10.14 12.94 -3.75
C ALA A 187 9.10 13.41 -4.79
N GLU A 188 8.76 14.70 -4.80
CA GLU A 188 7.86 15.28 -5.80
C GLU A 188 8.46 15.25 -7.22
N SER A 189 9.72 15.64 -7.36
CA SER A 189 10.46 15.62 -8.63
C SER A 189 10.64 14.19 -9.14
N VAL A 190 10.97 13.26 -8.24
CA VAL A 190 11.09 11.83 -8.55
C VAL A 190 9.73 11.23 -8.94
N GLY A 191 8.65 11.62 -8.26
CA GLY A 191 7.29 11.23 -8.63
C GLY A 191 6.91 11.70 -10.05
N LYS A 192 7.21 12.95 -10.39
CA LYS A 192 7.00 13.49 -11.75
C LYS A 192 7.83 12.77 -12.81
N LEU A 193 9.07 12.40 -12.48
CA LEU A 193 9.94 11.58 -13.32
C LEU A 193 9.35 10.18 -13.56
N ILE A 194 8.95 9.50 -12.49
CA ILE A 194 8.32 8.17 -12.56
C ILE A 194 7.06 8.24 -13.41
N ALA A 195 6.21 9.24 -13.15
CA ALA A 195 5.02 9.47 -13.93
C ALA A 195 5.36 9.69 -15.43
N HIS A 196 6.35 10.53 -15.71
CA HIS A 196 6.81 10.77 -17.08
C HIS A 196 7.16 9.48 -17.83
N TRP A 197 7.99 8.61 -17.25
CA TRP A 197 8.39 7.35 -17.88
C TRP A 197 7.32 6.24 -17.82
N SER A 198 6.27 6.43 -17.04
CA SER A 198 5.16 5.46 -16.91
C SER A 198 4.01 5.74 -17.87
N TYR A 199 3.95 6.93 -18.48
CA TYR A 199 2.85 7.34 -19.34
C TYR A 199 2.70 6.41 -20.55
N GLU A 200 1.52 5.78 -20.69
CA GLU A 200 1.21 4.80 -21.72
C GLU A 200 2.28 3.69 -21.86
N ASN A 201 3.02 3.38 -20.79
CA ASN A 201 4.02 2.32 -20.74
C ASN A 201 3.75 1.34 -19.60
N GLU A 202 3.22 0.15 -19.93
CA GLU A 202 2.80 -0.85 -18.94
C GLU A 202 3.99 -1.46 -18.19
N GLU A 203 5.10 -1.70 -18.86
CA GLU A 203 6.29 -2.32 -18.29
C GLU A 203 6.93 -1.41 -17.24
N ASN A 204 7.20 -0.15 -17.61
CA ASN A 204 7.74 0.85 -16.68
C ASN A 204 6.80 1.08 -15.50
N SER A 205 5.49 1.17 -15.78
CA SER A 205 4.49 1.34 -14.73
C SER A 205 4.49 0.17 -13.73
N ALA A 206 4.64 -1.07 -14.22
CA ALA A 206 4.74 -2.25 -13.36
C ALA A 206 6.02 -2.24 -12.51
N ILE A 207 7.16 -1.85 -13.10
CA ILE A 207 8.44 -1.72 -12.37
C ILE A 207 8.30 -0.71 -11.23
N PHE A 208 7.79 0.49 -11.50
CA PHE A 208 7.64 1.53 -10.49
C PHE A 208 6.55 1.21 -9.46
N ALA A 209 5.46 0.56 -9.85
CA ALA A 209 4.49 0.03 -8.89
C ALA A 209 5.16 -0.94 -7.91
N GLY A 210 6.07 -1.80 -8.39
CA GLY A 210 6.86 -2.70 -7.56
C GLY A 210 7.80 -1.94 -6.61
N VAL A 211 8.42 -0.86 -7.08
CA VAL A 211 9.25 0.04 -6.23
C VAL A 211 8.42 0.63 -5.09
N PHE A 212 7.20 1.13 -5.37
CA PHE A 212 6.32 1.70 -4.35
C PHE A 212 5.86 0.64 -3.34
N LEU A 213 5.35 -0.51 -3.81
CA LEU A 213 4.88 -1.57 -2.92
C LEU A 213 6.01 -2.07 -2.02
N LYS A 214 7.21 -2.30 -2.60
CA LYS A 214 8.38 -2.74 -1.84
C LYS A 214 8.76 -1.73 -0.76
N GLY A 215 8.90 -0.46 -1.16
CA GLY A 215 9.22 0.61 -0.23
C GLY A 215 8.20 0.71 0.90
N ILE A 216 6.91 0.82 0.58
CA ILE A 216 5.85 1.00 1.58
C ILE A 216 5.75 -0.20 2.54
N ASN A 217 6.01 -1.42 2.07
CA ASN A 217 5.94 -2.63 2.90
C ASN A 217 7.19 -2.86 3.77
N GLU A 218 8.37 -2.46 3.30
CA GLU A 218 9.65 -2.68 4.02
C GLU A 218 10.05 -1.52 4.94
N THR A 219 9.43 -0.36 4.75
CA THR A 219 9.83 0.89 5.41
C THR A 219 8.97 1.21 6.64
N GLU A 220 9.60 1.83 7.64
CA GLU A 220 8.91 2.27 8.86
C GLU A 220 7.99 3.49 8.59
N TYR A 221 7.08 3.76 9.52
CA TYR A 221 6.04 4.78 9.36
C TYR A 221 6.55 6.15 8.87
N GLU A 222 7.62 6.67 9.48
CA GLU A 222 8.11 8.02 9.19
C GLU A 222 8.77 8.13 7.80
N GLU A 223 9.31 7.01 7.31
CA GLU A 223 10.04 6.93 6.05
C GLU A 223 9.12 6.60 4.84
N VAL A 224 7.82 6.36 5.08
CA VAL A 224 6.84 6.05 4.03
C VAL A 224 6.39 7.31 3.26
N ALA A 225 6.49 8.48 3.87
CA ALA A 225 6.00 9.74 3.29
C ALA A 225 6.56 10.04 1.87
N PRO A 226 7.87 9.93 1.61
CA PRO A 226 8.42 10.10 0.26
C PRO A 226 7.79 9.17 -0.79
N PHE A 227 7.47 7.92 -0.42
CA PHE A 227 6.83 6.97 -1.33
C PHE A 227 5.41 7.39 -1.70
N LEU A 228 4.63 7.85 -0.72
CA LEU A 228 3.26 8.31 -0.97
C LEU A 228 3.24 9.60 -1.80
N THR A 229 4.14 10.56 -1.53
CA THR A 229 4.32 11.77 -2.34
C THR A 229 4.68 11.45 -3.79
N ALA A 230 5.62 10.53 -4.02
CA ALA A 230 6.00 10.15 -5.38
C ALA A 230 4.88 9.35 -6.08
N MET A 231 4.20 8.47 -5.36
CA MET A 231 3.06 7.69 -5.84
C MET A 231 1.89 8.58 -6.27
N HIS A 232 1.73 9.76 -5.66
CA HIS A 232 0.70 10.71 -6.05
C HIS A 232 0.75 11.10 -7.51
N HIS A 233 1.94 11.45 -8.02
CA HIS A 233 2.13 11.74 -9.43
C HIS A 233 1.89 10.51 -10.33
N PHE A 234 2.23 9.33 -9.84
CA PHE A 234 2.07 8.08 -10.58
C PHE A 234 0.60 7.66 -10.76
N LEU A 235 -0.23 7.83 -9.73
CA LEU A 235 -1.67 7.51 -9.79
C LEU A 235 -2.52 8.61 -10.44
N ALA A 236 -2.04 9.85 -10.45
CA ALA A 236 -2.69 10.99 -11.10
C ALA A 236 -2.60 10.97 -12.64
N LEU A 237 -1.84 10.03 -13.22
CA LEU A 237 -1.72 9.93 -14.68
C LEU A 237 -3.00 9.42 -15.33
N GLU A 238 -3.50 10.22 -16.27
CA GLU A 238 -4.70 9.92 -17.03
C GLU A 238 -4.33 9.31 -18.39
N ASP A 239 -4.23 7.99 -18.42
CA ASP A 239 -3.93 7.22 -19.63
C ASP A 239 -4.64 5.84 -19.62
N SER A 240 -4.37 5.01 -20.62
CA SER A 240 -5.01 3.69 -20.75
C SER A 240 -4.65 2.68 -19.64
N ILE A 241 -3.68 3.00 -18.78
CA ILE A 241 -3.08 2.12 -17.76
C ILE A 241 -3.49 2.56 -16.34
N GLN A 242 -4.22 3.67 -16.20
CA GLN A 242 -4.62 4.23 -14.90
C GLN A 242 -5.30 3.18 -13.99
N ASP A 243 -6.28 2.43 -14.52
CA ASP A 243 -7.00 1.41 -13.75
C ASP A 243 -6.07 0.30 -13.26
N LYS A 244 -5.14 -0.18 -14.10
CA LYS A 244 -4.16 -1.21 -13.70
C LYS A 244 -3.27 -0.73 -12.57
N ARG A 245 -2.91 0.56 -12.55
CA ARG A 245 -2.10 1.13 -11.47
C ARG A 245 -2.84 1.19 -10.16
N TYR A 246 -4.15 1.46 -10.19
CA TYR A 246 -4.99 1.29 -9.02
C TYR A 246 -5.02 -0.17 -8.56
N GLU A 247 -5.22 -1.13 -9.46
CA GLU A 247 -5.21 -2.56 -9.11
C GLU A 247 -3.87 -3.04 -8.55
N TRP A 248 -2.74 -2.53 -9.06
CA TRP A 248 -1.41 -2.85 -8.55
C TRP A 248 -1.17 -2.26 -7.17
N LEU A 249 -1.43 -0.97 -6.97
CA LEU A 249 -1.05 -0.27 -5.73
C LEU A 249 -2.10 -0.36 -4.63
N LEU A 250 -3.38 -0.19 -4.98
CA LEU A 250 -4.50 -0.20 -4.05
C LEU A 250 -5.13 -1.60 -3.92
N GLY A 251 -4.80 -2.51 -4.84
CA GLY A 251 -5.26 -3.89 -4.80
C GLY A 251 -6.64 -4.09 -5.43
N THR A 252 -7.00 -5.36 -5.56
CA THR A 252 -8.33 -5.81 -6.01
C THR A 252 -9.01 -6.59 -4.91
N PRO A 253 -10.33 -6.47 -4.72
CA PRO A 253 -10.99 -7.15 -3.62
C PRO A 253 -11.08 -8.65 -3.90
N MET A 254 -10.51 -9.44 -3.00
CA MET A 254 -10.58 -10.90 -3.03
C MET A 254 -11.25 -11.41 -1.77
N LEU A 255 -12.23 -12.30 -1.94
CA LEU A 255 -12.84 -13.01 -0.81
C LEU A 255 -11.78 -13.89 -0.16
N LEU A 256 -11.68 -13.80 1.17
CA LEU A 256 -10.89 -14.74 1.95
C LEU A 256 -11.47 -16.14 1.78
N ASP A 257 -10.74 -16.99 1.06
CA ASP A 257 -11.07 -18.41 0.97
C ASP A 257 -10.82 -19.06 2.32
N GLY A 258 -11.84 -19.71 2.87
CA GLY A 258 -11.76 -20.52 4.07
C GLY A 258 -10.73 -21.65 4.01
N SER A 259 -10.08 -21.90 2.86
CA SER A 259 -8.93 -22.81 2.76
C SER A 259 -7.73 -22.44 3.65
N THR A 260 -7.57 -21.17 4.01
CA THR A 260 -6.58 -20.73 5.01
C THR A 260 -7.01 -21.09 6.44
N ILE A 261 -8.32 -21.19 6.68
CA ILE A 261 -8.91 -21.60 7.94
C ILE A 261 -8.88 -23.13 7.98
N ARG A 262 -7.77 -23.71 8.48
CA ARG A 262 -7.57 -25.16 8.70
C ARG A 262 -8.51 -25.71 9.80
N VAL A 263 -9.81 -25.53 9.66
CA VAL A 263 -10.80 -26.14 10.55
C VAL A 263 -11.25 -27.43 9.89
N SER A 264 -10.58 -28.53 10.26
CA SER A 264 -11.14 -29.87 10.11
C SER A 264 -12.37 -29.97 11.03
N PRO A 265 -13.57 -30.37 10.56
CA PRO A 265 -13.85 -31.24 9.42
C PRO A 265 -14.29 -30.51 8.13
N PRO A 266 -14.14 -31.15 6.95
CA PRO A 266 -14.38 -30.61 5.60
C PRO A 266 -15.85 -30.32 5.22
N GLU A 267 -16.77 -30.29 6.19
CA GLU A 267 -18.22 -30.18 5.93
C GLU A 267 -18.74 -28.73 5.93
N PHE A 268 -17.91 -27.76 6.30
CA PHE A 268 -18.33 -26.35 6.28
C PHE A 268 -18.13 -25.74 4.89
N PRO A 269 -19.13 -24.98 4.38
CA PRO A 269 -18.97 -24.26 3.13
C PRO A 269 -17.80 -23.27 3.27
N LYS A 270 -16.92 -23.25 2.26
CA LYS A 270 -15.71 -22.39 2.24
C LYS A 270 -16.02 -20.89 2.15
N ILE A 271 -17.28 -20.55 1.83
CA ILE A 271 -17.75 -19.20 1.55
C ILE A 271 -19.03 -18.93 2.34
N GLY A 272 -19.15 -17.72 2.91
CA GLY A 272 -20.36 -17.20 3.55
C GLY A 272 -20.25 -17.03 5.07
N ILE A 273 -21.35 -16.60 5.69
CA ILE A 273 -21.47 -16.36 7.14
C ILE A 273 -20.98 -17.53 8.02
N PRO A 274 -21.20 -18.82 7.69
CA PRO A 274 -20.77 -19.94 8.54
C PRO A 274 -19.23 -20.05 8.67
N ALA A 275 -18.48 -19.48 7.72
CA ALA A 275 -17.02 -19.44 7.76
C ALA A 275 -16.48 -18.31 8.64
N ILE A 276 -17.33 -17.35 9.02
CA ILE A 276 -16.97 -16.13 9.73
C ILE A 276 -17.52 -16.20 11.15
N GLN A 277 -16.67 -15.98 12.15
CA GLN A 277 -17.09 -16.01 13.55
C GLN A 277 -17.69 -14.68 13.98
N ALA A 278 -17.19 -13.53 13.51
CA ALA A 278 -17.73 -12.21 13.88
C ALA A 278 -17.89 -11.28 12.68
N LEU A 279 -18.88 -10.38 12.72
CA LEU A 279 -19.09 -9.39 11.65
C LEU A 279 -17.88 -8.48 11.42
N SER A 280 -17.05 -8.32 12.45
CA SER A 280 -15.80 -7.55 12.41
C SER A 280 -14.60 -8.30 11.83
N GLU A 281 -14.75 -9.60 11.53
CA GLU A 281 -13.70 -10.35 10.85
C GLU A 281 -13.58 -9.86 9.41
N GLU A 282 -12.34 -9.92 8.90
CA GLU A 282 -12.03 -9.61 7.52
C GLU A 282 -12.65 -10.67 6.61
N ILE A 283 -13.18 -10.23 5.48
CA ILE A 283 -13.90 -11.05 4.50
C ILE A 283 -13.32 -10.80 3.12
N TYR A 284 -12.98 -9.54 2.87
CA TYR A 284 -12.21 -9.13 1.70
C TYR A 284 -10.82 -8.71 2.16
N TYR A 285 -9.82 -9.28 1.51
CA TYR A 285 -8.48 -8.73 1.48
C TYR A 285 -8.23 -8.12 0.10
N TYR A 286 -7.25 -7.23 -0.01
CA TYR A 286 -7.01 -6.46 -1.24
C TYR A 286 -5.59 -6.76 -1.73
N PRO A 287 -5.30 -7.92 -2.32
CA PRO A 287 -3.96 -8.19 -2.81
C PRO A 287 -3.63 -7.32 -4.01
N SER A 288 -2.35 -7.00 -4.16
CA SER A 288 -1.84 -6.41 -5.39
C SER A 288 -2.01 -7.39 -6.55
N THR A 289 -2.42 -6.91 -7.72
CA THR A 289 -2.37 -7.71 -8.96
C THR A 289 -0.98 -7.70 -9.60
N LEU A 290 -0.03 -6.95 -9.04
CA LEU A 290 1.34 -6.89 -9.53
C LEU A 290 2.08 -8.16 -9.15
N ARG A 291 2.52 -8.90 -10.16
CA ARG A 291 3.29 -10.13 -9.95
C ARG A 291 4.76 -9.81 -9.94
N SER A 292 5.30 -9.55 -8.75
CA SER A 292 6.74 -9.48 -8.56
C SER A 292 7.26 -10.82 -8.02
N PRO A 293 8.36 -11.38 -8.56
CA PRO A 293 9.01 -12.55 -7.98
C PRO A 293 9.49 -12.29 -6.55
N ASP A 294 9.73 -11.02 -6.21
CA ASP A 294 10.12 -10.57 -4.86
C ASP A 294 8.91 -10.49 -3.88
N SER A 295 7.77 -11.09 -4.26
CA SER A 295 6.53 -11.34 -3.50
C SER A 295 6.14 -10.33 -2.41
N ILE A 296 5.89 -9.07 -2.80
CA ILE A 296 5.09 -8.17 -1.97
C ILE A 296 3.64 -8.30 -2.42
N GLU A 297 2.87 -9.10 -1.68
CA GLU A 297 1.46 -9.36 -2.00
C GLU A 297 0.54 -8.25 -1.47
N GLU A 298 0.96 -7.52 -0.43
CA GLU A 298 0.10 -6.57 0.26
C GLU A 298 0.02 -5.24 -0.48
N SER A 299 -1.19 -4.93 -0.95
CA SER A 299 -1.52 -3.59 -1.44
C SER A 299 -1.64 -2.60 -0.29
N ILE A 300 -1.69 -1.32 -0.65
CA ILE A 300 -1.86 -0.22 0.28
C ILE A 300 -3.19 -0.32 1.06
N LEU A 301 -4.30 -0.72 0.41
CA LEU A 301 -5.59 -0.85 1.12
C LEU A 301 -5.56 -2.00 2.14
N SER A 302 -4.84 -3.08 1.84
CA SER A 302 -4.64 -4.17 2.80
C SER A 302 -3.82 -3.69 4.00
N LEU A 303 -2.72 -2.97 3.75
CA LEU A 303 -1.85 -2.41 4.79
C LEU A 303 -2.59 -1.43 5.70
N ILE A 304 -3.32 -0.47 5.12
CA ILE A 304 -4.10 0.53 5.87
C ILE A 304 -5.09 -0.16 6.81
N PHE A 305 -5.85 -1.14 6.30
CA PHE A 305 -6.86 -1.82 7.10
C PHE A 305 -6.25 -2.67 8.23
N ARG A 306 -5.13 -3.35 7.98
CA ARG A 306 -4.43 -4.16 9.00
C ARG A 306 -3.75 -3.30 10.06
N SER A 307 -3.20 -2.17 9.66
CA SER A 307 -2.47 -1.25 10.52
C SER A 307 -3.35 -0.45 11.47
N LYS A 308 -4.66 -0.30 11.19
CA LYS A 308 -5.59 0.55 11.96
C LYS A 308 -5.62 0.33 13.48
N LYS A 309 -5.23 -0.85 13.97
CA LYS A 309 -5.20 -1.19 15.41
C LYS A 309 -3.84 -0.98 16.07
N ARG A 310 -2.74 -1.11 15.31
CA ARG A 310 -1.38 -1.12 15.85
C ARG A 310 -0.61 0.15 15.52
N PHE A 311 -0.83 0.70 14.34
CA PHE A 311 -0.10 1.84 13.79
C PHE A 311 -1.09 2.91 13.34
N GLU A 312 -1.68 3.61 14.31
CA GLU A 312 -2.76 4.57 14.06
C GLU A 312 -2.27 5.77 13.25
N SER A 313 -1.12 6.35 13.60
CA SER A 313 -0.51 7.46 12.85
C SER A 313 -0.22 7.06 11.40
N TYR A 314 0.33 5.86 11.17
CA TYR A 314 0.52 5.29 9.82
C TYR A 314 -0.78 5.22 9.04
N THR A 315 -1.81 4.66 9.68
CA THR A 315 -3.13 4.52 9.06
C THR A 315 -3.69 5.88 8.67
N LEU A 316 -3.60 6.89 9.54
CA LEU A 316 -4.07 8.25 9.26
C LEU A 316 -3.29 8.94 8.16
N PHE A 317 -1.96 8.81 8.16
CA PHE A 317 -1.12 9.38 7.12
C PHE A 317 -1.45 8.77 5.76
N CYS A 318 -1.56 7.45 5.67
CA CYS A 318 -1.99 6.80 4.43
C CYS A 318 -3.39 7.21 3.99
N ILE A 319 -4.35 7.36 4.91
CA ILE A 319 -5.70 7.86 4.59
C ILE A 319 -5.63 9.30 4.06
N LYS A 320 -4.86 10.18 4.71
CA LYS A 320 -4.64 11.56 4.25
C LYS A 320 -4.12 11.56 2.82
N GLU A 321 -3.05 10.82 2.56
CA GLU A 321 -2.45 10.74 1.23
C GLU A 321 -3.43 10.16 0.20
N LEU A 322 -4.24 9.15 0.55
CA LEU A 322 -5.29 8.66 -0.33
C LEU A 322 -6.32 9.74 -0.71
N LEU A 323 -6.69 10.60 0.24
CA LEU A 323 -7.62 11.71 0.00
C LEU A 323 -6.99 12.81 -0.88
N VAL A 324 -5.68 13.01 -0.79
CA VAL A 324 -4.93 13.96 -1.63
C VAL A 324 -4.85 13.49 -3.09
N LEU A 325 -4.83 12.18 -3.36
CA LEU A 325 -4.79 11.57 -4.71
C LEU A 325 -5.97 11.93 -5.63
N GLY A 326 -6.96 12.66 -5.12
CA GLY A 326 -8.04 13.23 -5.91
C GLY A 326 -9.22 12.29 -6.13
N GLU A 327 -10.21 12.82 -6.86
CA GLU A 327 -11.54 12.23 -6.97
C GLU A 327 -11.53 10.84 -7.62
N LYS A 328 -10.76 10.62 -8.69
CA LYS A 328 -10.71 9.33 -9.40
C LYS A 328 -10.21 8.20 -8.51
N THR A 329 -9.15 8.47 -7.77
CA THR A 329 -8.56 7.50 -6.83
C THR A 329 -9.54 7.19 -5.71
N MET A 330 -10.14 8.23 -5.10
CA MET A 330 -11.14 8.01 -4.06
C MET A 330 -12.39 7.32 -4.58
N ARG A 331 -12.81 7.57 -5.83
CA ARG A 331 -13.90 6.87 -6.49
C ARG A 331 -13.58 5.38 -6.65
N TYR A 332 -12.34 5.03 -7.02
CA TYR A 332 -11.88 3.64 -7.05
C TYR A 332 -12.01 2.99 -5.67
N VAL A 333 -11.47 3.62 -4.62
CA VAL A 333 -11.53 3.12 -3.23
C VAL A 333 -12.98 3.02 -2.73
N HIS A 334 -13.82 3.98 -3.08
CA HIS A 334 -15.21 4.04 -2.67
C HIS A 334 -16.09 2.96 -3.29
N ASN A 335 -15.77 2.56 -4.52
CA ASN A 335 -16.43 1.46 -5.21
C ASN A 335 -15.94 0.09 -4.74
N MET A 336 -14.93 0.03 -3.86
CA MET A 336 -14.48 -1.23 -3.29
C MET A 336 -15.48 -1.78 -2.27
N PRO A 337 -15.67 -3.11 -2.24
CA PRO A 337 -16.44 -3.74 -1.19
C PRO A 337 -15.79 -3.45 0.18
N PRO A 338 -16.56 -3.55 1.26
CA PRO A 338 -16.04 -3.34 2.58
C PRO A 338 -15.12 -4.50 3.00
N PRO A 339 -14.10 -4.25 3.84
CA PRO A 339 -13.24 -5.32 4.36
C PRO A 339 -13.97 -6.30 5.28
N THR A 340 -15.07 -5.86 5.93
CA THR A 340 -15.87 -6.66 6.87
C THR A 340 -17.36 -6.47 6.60
N TYR A 341 -18.23 -7.30 7.19
CA TYR A 341 -19.68 -7.17 7.00
C TYR A 341 -20.31 -6.00 7.78
N GLN A 342 -19.54 -5.32 8.63
CA GLN A 342 -20.02 -4.17 9.40
C GLN A 342 -20.34 -2.94 8.53
N TYR A 343 -19.74 -2.89 7.35
CA TYR A 343 -19.72 -1.74 6.47
C TYR A 343 -20.42 -2.05 5.15
N ALA A 344 -20.80 -1.02 4.40
CA ALA A 344 -21.38 -1.18 3.07
C ALA A 344 -20.32 -1.01 1.97
N ARG A 345 -19.30 -0.20 2.22
CA ARG A 345 -18.20 0.17 1.30
C ARG A 345 -16.87 0.18 2.03
N TYR A 346 -15.75 0.16 1.30
CA TYR A 346 -14.44 0.30 1.93
C TYR A 346 -14.30 1.65 2.66
N THR A 347 -14.84 2.75 2.15
CA THR A 347 -14.69 4.05 2.80
C THR A 347 -15.40 4.16 4.15
N ASP A 348 -16.46 3.38 4.39
CA ASP A 348 -17.30 3.54 5.58
C ASP A 348 -16.54 3.26 6.89
N TRP A 349 -15.62 2.28 6.85
CA TRP A 349 -14.82 1.97 8.04
C TRP A 349 -13.80 3.07 8.34
N ILE A 350 -13.33 3.81 7.32
CA ILE A 350 -12.44 4.96 7.49
C ILE A 350 -13.18 6.06 8.25
N PHE A 351 -14.41 6.38 7.85
CA PHE A 351 -15.24 7.36 8.54
C PHE A 351 -15.49 6.97 10.00
N GLN A 352 -15.85 5.70 10.25
CA GLN A 352 -16.05 5.23 11.61
C GLN A 352 -14.75 5.32 12.42
N PHE A 353 -13.63 4.86 11.85
CA PHE A 353 -12.32 4.88 12.49
C PHE A 353 -11.94 6.29 12.96
N VAL A 354 -12.02 7.29 12.08
CA VAL A 354 -11.67 8.68 12.42
C VAL A 354 -12.62 9.25 13.50
N ASN A 355 -13.92 8.98 13.39
CA ASN A 355 -14.91 9.44 14.38
C ASN A 355 -14.70 8.81 15.76
N ASP A 356 -14.44 7.50 15.82
CA ASP A 356 -14.20 6.78 17.08
C ASP A 356 -12.92 7.31 17.76
N LYS A 357 -11.90 7.65 16.96
CA LYS A 357 -10.66 8.24 17.47
C LYS A 357 -10.84 9.65 18.01
N LEU A 358 -11.60 10.50 17.32
CA LEU A 358 -11.95 11.83 17.81
C LEU A 358 -12.79 11.80 19.10
N LYS A 359 -13.67 10.80 19.25
CA LYS A 359 -14.48 10.60 20.47
C LYS A 359 -13.66 10.07 21.64
N SER A 360 -12.65 9.25 21.38
CA SER A 360 -11.78 8.75 22.43
C SER A 360 -10.99 9.90 23.06
N LYS A 361 -11.41 10.36 24.26
CA LYS A 361 -10.77 11.46 25.03
C LYS A 361 -9.36 11.11 25.55
N ALA A 362 -8.70 10.10 24.96
CA ALA A 362 -7.36 9.74 25.36
C ALA A 362 -6.42 10.92 25.10
N LYS A 363 -5.40 11.06 25.96
CA LYS A 363 -4.32 12.06 25.85
C LYS A 363 -3.50 11.81 24.59
N SER A 364 -4.06 12.09 23.43
CA SER A 364 -3.36 12.05 22.16
C SER A 364 -2.40 13.23 22.10
N ASN A 365 -1.25 13.02 21.47
CA ASN A 365 -0.32 14.10 21.13
C ASN A 365 -1.07 15.15 20.27
N ASP A 366 -0.85 16.43 20.54
CA ASP A 366 -1.51 17.54 19.83
C ASP A 366 -1.33 17.42 18.31
N GLN A 367 -0.16 16.98 17.84
CA GLN A 367 0.12 16.74 16.41
C GLN A 367 -0.76 15.64 15.81
N HIS A 368 -1.03 14.57 16.56
CA HIS A 368 -1.87 13.48 16.09
C HIS A 368 -3.34 13.90 16.05
N ARG A 369 -3.76 14.75 17.00
CA ARG A 369 -5.09 15.35 16.99
C ARG A 369 -5.28 16.31 15.81
N GLU A 370 -4.28 17.11 15.48
CA GLU A 370 -4.28 17.98 14.30
C GLU A 370 -4.45 17.18 13.01
N LEU A 371 -3.65 16.11 12.84
CA LEU A 371 -3.78 15.21 11.70
C LEU A 371 -5.16 14.55 11.61
N LEU A 372 -5.74 14.12 12.74
CA LEU A 372 -7.09 13.56 12.80
C LEU A 372 -8.15 14.57 12.33
N LEU A 373 -8.03 15.82 12.74
CA LEU A 373 -8.97 16.89 12.34
C LEU A 373 -8.84 17.22 10.86
N GLU A 374 -7.60 17.30 10.35
CA GLU A 374 -7.34 17.49 8.92
C GLU A 374 -7.94 16.36 8.08
N VAL A 375 -7.68 15.10 8.44
CA VAL A 375 -8.27 13.94 7.76
C VAL A 375 -9.80 13.97 7.84
N LYS A 376 -10.37 14.36 8.98
CA LYS A 376 -11.82 14.47 9.14
C LYS A 376 -12.42 15.51 8.21
N GLU A 377 -11.80 16.69 8.09
CA GLU A 377 -12.24 17.76 7.19
C GLU A 377 -12.20 17.30 5.73
N MET A 378 -11.11 16.64 5.31
CA MET A 378 -10.99 16.08 3.97
C MET A 378 -12.03 15.00 3.67
N LEU A 379 -12.32 14.14 4.65
CA LEU A 379 -13.36 13.11 4.55
C LEU A 379 -14.75 13.72 4.43
N ASP A 380 -15.07 14.76 5.21
CA ASP A 380 -16.35 15.43 5.15
C ASP A 380 -16.56 16.08 3.79
N LYS A 381 -15.55 16.78 3.28
CA LYS A 381 -15.56 17.35 1.94
C LYS A 381 -15.77 16.27 0.88
N TYR A 382 -15.01 15.18 0.93
CA TYR A 382 -15.19 14.06 0.01
C TYR A 382 -16.62 13.48 0.07
N GLN A 383 -17.20 13.40 1.26
CA GLN A 383 -18.54 12.87 1.44
C GLN A 383 -19.62 13.79 0.83
N GLU A 384 -19.43 15.10 0.90
CA GLU A 384 -20.29 16.08 0.22
C GLU A 384 -20.19 15.94 -1.30
N ASP A 385 -18.97 15.87 -1.83
CA ASP A 385 -18.71 15.70 -3.27
C ASP A 385 -19.28 14.36 -3.79
N SER A 386 -19.13 13.28 -3.00
CA SER A 386 -19.63 11.96 -3.34
C SER A 386 -21.17 11.90 -3.39
N LYS A 387 -21.87 12.61 -2.49
CA LYS A 387 -23.34 12.71 -2.53
C LYS A 387 -23.82 13.39 -3.80
N LEU A 388 -23.17 14.49 -4.18
CA LEU A 388 -23.49 15.20 -5.41
C LEU A 388 -23.37 14.29 -6.63
N TYR A 389 -22.32 13.46 -6.67
CA TYR A 389 -22.11 12.50 -7.74
C TYR A 389 -23.12 11.35 -7.74
N GLU A 390 -23.47 10.79 -6.57
CA GLU A 390 -24.51 9.77 -6.47
C GLU A 390 -25.86 10.27 -6.98
N ASP A 391 -26.21 11.52 -6.66
CA ASP A 391 -27.46 12.12 -7.10
C ASP A 391 -27.46 12.35 -8.61
N GLN A 392 -26.33 12.74 -9.21
CA GLN A 392 -26.16 12.78 -10.67
C GLN A 392 -26.33 11.39 -11.32
N ILE A 393 -25.75 10.33 -10.75
CA ILE A 393 -25.95 8.97 -11.26
C ILE A 393 -27.43 8.57 -11.19
N LYS A 394 -28.12 8.87 -10.09
CA LYS A 394 -29.55 8.58 -9.95
C LYS A 394 -30.36 9.32 -11.00
N GLU A 395 -30.07 10.60 -11.22
CA GLU A 395 -30.71 11.42 -12.26
C GLU A 395 -30.46 10.87 -13.67
N ASP A 396 -29.21 10.54 -14.00
CA ASP A 396 -28.84 9.95 -15.29
C ASP A 396 -29.50 8.58 -15.51
N HIS A 397 -29.55 7.74 -14.46
CA HIS A 397 -30.23 6.45 -14.51
C HIS A 397 -31.74 6.64 -14.72
N LYS A 398 -32.35 7.57 -13.98
CA LYS A 398 -33.77 7.93 -14.13
C LYS A 398 -34.06 8.43 -15.54
N ALA A 399 -33.21 9.30 -16.09
CA ALA A 399 -33.33 9.82 -17.44
C ALA A 399 -33.18 8.73 -18.51
N LYS A 400 -32.22 7.82 -18.33
CA LYS A 400 -31.92 6.72 -19.27
C LYS A 400 -33.04 5.68 -19.35
N TYR A 401 -33.71 5.39 -18.22
CA TYR A 401 -34.74 4.34 -18.15
C TYR A 401 -36.17 4.86 -18.08
N HIS A 402 -36.37 6.19 -18.14
CA HIS A 402 -37.69 6.83 -18.00
C HIS A 402 -38.44 6.38 -16.72
N LEU A 403 -37.70 6.11 -15.65
CA LEU A 403 -38.28 5.69 -14.38
C LEU A 403 -38.97 6.89 -13.72
N SER A 404 -40.17 6.68 -13.20
CA SER A 404 -40.81 7.68 -12.34
C SER A 404 -40.14 7.69 -10.96
N ASP A 405 -40.32 8.78 -10.19
CA ASP A 405 -39.85 8.82 -8.80
C ASP A 405 -40.48 7.69 -7.95
N GLU A 406 -41.66 7.23 -8.33
CA GLU A 406 -42.37 6.13 -7.66
C GLU A 406 -41.70 4.78 -7.93
N ASP A 407 -41.13 4.58 -9.13
CA ASP A 407 -40.45 3.33 -9.50
C ASP A 407 -39.09 3.17 -8.80
N MET A 408 -38.46 4.26 -8.37
CA MET A 408 -37.17 4.23 -7.67
C MET A 408 -37.29 3.93 -6.16
N ILE A 409 -38.47 4.11 -5.56
CA ILE A 409 -38.71 3.97 -4.12
C ILE A 409 -39.33 2.62 -3.74
N VAL A 410 -39.51 1.71 -4.71
CA VAL A 410 -39.99 0.35 -4.39
C VAL A 410 -38.87 -0.46 -3.74
N ASP A 411 -38.65 -0.23 -2.44
CA ASP A 411 -38.04 -1.25 -1.60
C ASP A 411 -39.05 -2.42 -1.56
N PRO A 412 -38.70 -3.61 -2.08
CA PRO A 412 -39.62 -4.74 -2.14
C PRO A 412 -40.18 -5.13 -0.76
N SER A 413 -39.50 -4.68 0.31
CA SER A 413 -39.89 -4.89 1.70
C SER A 413 -41.02 -3.98 2.21
N THR A 414 -41.36 -2.90 1.50
CA THR A 414 -42.38 -1.92 1.94
C THR A 414 -43.76 -2.17 1.33
N GLN A 415 -43.91 -3.08 0.34
CA GLN A 415 -45.20 -3.38 -0.30
C GLN A 415 -46.16 -4.28 0.51
N LYS A 416 -45.96 -4.45 1.83
CA LYS A 416 -46.89 -5.22 2.69
C LYS A 416 -47.15 -4.57 4.04
N SER A 417 -47.84 -3.43 4.08
CA SER A 417 -48.71 -3.07 5.21
C SER A 417 -49.57 -1.84 4.92
N GLU A 418 -50.36 -1.86 3.85
CA GLU A 418 -51.58 -1.01 3.78
C GLU A 418 -52.78 -1.93 3.94
N GLN A 419 -53.02 -2.40 5.17
CA GLN A 419 -54.33 -2.91 5.61
C GLN A 419 -54.31 -3.12 7.14
N THR A 420 -54.47 -2.04 7.91
CA THR A 420 -55.43 -1.97 9.04
C THR A 420 -55.41 -0.55 9.61
N GLU A 421 -56.50 0.17 9.37
CA GLU A 421 -56.90 1.35 10.14
C GLU A 421 -57.35 0.92 11.56
N ASP A 422 -57.28 1.87 12.48
CA ASP A 422 -57.82 1.88 13.85
C ASP A 422 -57.02 1.21 14.98
N SER A 423 -56.02 1.96 15.49
CA SER A 423 -55.87 2.14 16.93
C SER A 423 -55.11 3.44 17.26
N LYS A 424 -55.81 4.36 17.94
CA LYS A 424 -55.21 5.50 18.65
C LYS A 424 -54.50 4.96 19.89
N GLU A 425 -53.19 5.07 19.95
CA GLU A 425 -52.43 4.94 21.19
C GLU A 425 -51.71 6.25 21.52
N GLU A 426 -51.76 6.57 22.82
CA GLU A 426 -51.22 7.76 23.47
C GLU A 426 -49.69 7.81 23.33
N LYS A 427 -49.19 8.96 22.88
CA LYS A 427 -47.76 9.31 22.97
C LYS A 427 -47.40 9.47 24.45
N ILE A 428 -46.68 8.50 25.00
CA ILE A 428 -45.86 8.68 26.19
C ILE A 428 -44.50 9.20 25.70
N GLU A 429 -44.20 10.45 26.00
CA GLU A 429 -42.88 11.06 25.81
C GLU A 429 -41.93 10.53 26.89
N THR A 430 -41.25 9.42 26.62
CA THR A 430 -40.03 9.05 27.34
C THR A 430 -38.84 9.68 26.61
N GLY A 431 -38.26 10.71 27.22
CA GLY A 431 -37.00 11.33 26.80
C GLY A 431 -35.81 10.43 27.12
N ASP A 432 -35.68 9.34 26.38
CA ASP A 432 -34.40 8.66 26.22
C ASP A 432 -33.70 9.31 25.04
N ASP A 433 -32.48 9.81 25.28
CA ASP A 433 -31.49 10.12 24.26
C ASP A 433 -31.14 8.81 23.51
N GLN A 434 -32.06 8.32 22.68
CA GLN A 434 -31.74 7.34 21.67
C GLN A 434 -30.81 8.06 20.72
N ASP A 435 -29.50 7.79 20.86
CA ASP A 435 -28.51 8.00 19.82
C ASP A 435 -29.16 7.53 18.52
N GLU A 436 -29.67 8.46 17.71
CA GLU A 436 -30.24 8.14 16.40
C GLU A 436 -29.13 7.42 15.66
N GLU A 437 -29.23 6.09 15.57
CA GLU A 437 -28.29 5.24 14.87
C GLU A 437 -28.22 5.76 13.45
N LYS A 438 -27.20 6.58 13.16
CA LYS A 438 -27.06 7.22 11.86
C LYS A 438 -27.03 6.11 10.83
N PRO A 439 -28.00 6.05 9.91
CA PRO A 439 -28.07 4.97 8.94
C PRO A 439 -26.76 4.95 8.16
N VAL A 440 -26.12 3.79 8.07
CA VAL A 440 -24.98 3.59 7.16
C VAL A 440 -25.45 3.97 5.76
N TYR A 441 -24.59 4.67 5.03
CA TYR A 441 -24.87 5.10 3.66
C TYR A 441 -25.41 3.92 2.84
N SER A 442 -26.57 4.13 2.21
CA SER A 442 -27.15 3.14 1.32
C SER A 442 -26.16 2.87 0.18
N ALA A 443 -25.49 1.73 0.17
CA ALA A 443 -24.63 1.36 -0.96
C ALA A 443 -25.47 0.85 -2.13
N PHE A 444 -25.01 1.19 -3.34
CA PHE A 444 -25.55 0.65 -4.59
C PHE A 444 -24.41 -0.01 -5.37
N PRO A 445 -24.49 -1.31 -5.69
CA PRO A 445 -25.58 -2.24 -5.34
C PRO A 445 -25.67 -2.47 -3.82
N LYS A 446 -26.89 -2.78 -3.34
CA LYS A 446 -27.10 -3.09 -1.91
C LYS A 446 -26.19 -4.28 -1.54
N PRO A 447 -25.43 -4.20 -0.44
CA PRO A 447 -24.58 -5.30 -0.04
C PRO A 447 -25.45 -6.50 0.33
N TYR A 448 -25.01 -7.70 0.00
CA TYR A 448 -25.69 -8.95 0.35
C TYR A 448 -24.76 -9.83 1.16
N LEU A 449 -25.34 -10.60 2.07
CA LEU A 449 -24.65 -11.60 2.86
C LEU A 449 -24.99 -12.98 2.32
N ILE A 450 -23.97 -13.77 2.00
CA ILE A 450 -24.16 -15.19 1.69
C ILE A 450 -24.33 -15.93 3.00
N ARG A 451 -25.56 -16.36 3.30
CA ARG A 451 -25.89 -17.10 4.52
C ARG A 451 -25.41 -18.53 4.47
N LYS A 452 -25.62 -19.20 3.34
CA LYS A 452 -25.24 -20.61 3.17
C LYS A 452 -25.10 -20.92 1.69
N VAL A 453 -23.95 -21.48 1.30
CA VAL A 453 -23.81 -22.10 -0.02
C VAL A 453 -24.53 -23.45 0.00
N LEU A 454 -25.54 -23.62 -0.84
CA LEU A 454 -26.32 -24.84 -1.00
C LEU A 454 -25.65 -25.78 -2.00
N LYS A 455 -25.15 -25.23 -3.10
CA LYS A 455 -24.46 -25.95 -4.16
C LYS A 455 -23.38 -25.06 -4.75
N GLU A 456 -22.20 -25.63 -4.98
CA GLU A 456 -21.11 -25.01 -5.73
C GLU A 456 -20.82 -25.88 -6.95
N GLN A 457 -20.77 -25.26 -8.13
CA GLN A 457 -20.51 -25.94 -9.38
C GLN A 457 -19.51 -25.13 -10.20
N GLU A 458 -18.33 -25.69 -10.47
CA GLU A 458 -17.39 -25.10 -11.42
C GLU A 458 -18.01 -25.14 -12.83
N ILE A 459 -18.31 -23.98 -13.40
CA ILE A 459 -18.86 -23.81 -14.75
C ILE A 459 -17.73 -23.89 -15.78
N LEU A 460 -16.62 -23.21 -15.48
CA LEU A 460 -15.50 -23.07 -16.39
C LEU A 460 -14.20 -23.10 -15.60
N VAL A 461 -13.37 -24.09 -15.88
CA VAL A 461 -11.98 -24.11 -15.44
C VAL A 461 -11.13 -23.88 -16.67
N LYS A 462 -10.44 -22.74 -16.71
CA LYS A 462 -9.37 -22.49 -17.69
C LYS A 462 -8.06 -22.53 -16.94
N SER A 463 -7.25 -23.51 -17.27
CA SER A 463 -5.89 -23.62 -16.76
C SER A 463 -4.90 -23.40 -17.90
N THR A 464 -3.91 -22.56 -17.68
CA THR A 464 -2.62 -22.56 -18.39
C THR A 464 -1.57 -23.17 -17.44
N ASP A 465 -0.33 -23.31 -17.90
CA ASP A 465 0.77 -23.83 -17.07
C ASP A 465 0.95 -23.01 -15.78
N ASP A 466 0.57 -21.74 -15.83
CA ASP A 466 0.71 -20.85 -14.71
C ASP A 466 -0.66 -20.39 -14.15
N LEU A 467 -1.67 -20.10 -14.98
CA LEU A 467 -2.95 -19.53 -14.55
C LEU A 467 -4.02 -20.58 -14.34
N ARG A 468 -4.77 -20.55 -13.23
CA ARG A 468 -6.05 -21.26 -13.11
C ARG A 468 -7.20 -20.30 -12.83
N ILE A 469 -8.04 -20.08 -13.85
CA ILE A 469 -9.30 -19.36 -13.73
C ILE A 469 -10.40 -20.38 -13.44
N VAL A 470 -11.11 -20.22 -12.33
CA VAL A 470 -12.28 -21.02 -11.99
C VAL A 470 -13.49 -20.09 -11.93
N LEU A 471 -14.42 -20.27 -12.86
CA LEU A 471 -15.75 -19.69 -12.75
C LEU A 471 -16.65 -20.71 -12.04
N SER A 472 -17.11 -20.36 -10.84
CA SER A 472 -18.03 -21.16 -10.05
C SER A 472 -19.43 -20.55 -10.06
N GLU A 473 -20.44 -21.40 -10.23
CA GLU A 473 -21.83 -21.10 -9.94
C GLU A 473 -22.12 -21.51 -8.50
N LEU A 474 -22.62 -20.57 -7.71
CA LEU A 474 -23.04 -20.78 -6.33
C LEU A 474 -24.55 -20.65 -6.27
N GLU A 475 -25.22 -21.75 -5.93
CA GLU A 475 -26.59 -21.70 -5.43
C GLU A 475 -26.49 -21.44 -3.94
N CYS A 476 -27.00 -20.29 -3.48
CA CYS A 476 -26.86 -19.91 -2.08
C CYS A 476 -28.14 -19.30 -1.50
N GLU A 477 -28.29 -19.48 -0.19
CA GLU A 477 -29.15 -18.64 0.62
C GLU A 477 -28.39 -17.35 0.90
N TRP A 478 -29.02 -16.22 0.61
CA TRP A 478 -28.46 -14.91 0.88
C TRP A 478 -29.52 -14.01 1.52
N THR A 479 -29.07 -12.91 2.12
CA THR A 479 -29.94 -11.84 2.62
C THR A 479 -29.30 -10.51 2.31
N TRP A 480 -30.09 -9.46 2.12
CA TRP A 480 -29.54 -8.11 2.07
C TRP A 480 -28.81 -7.80 3.37
N ALA A 481 -27.59 -7.28 3.29
CA ALA A 481 -26.92 -6.69 4.44
C ALA A 481 -27.58 -5.33 4.70
N LYS A 482 -28.02 -5.12 5.94
CA LYS A 482 -28.39 -3.79 6.45
C LYS A 482 -27.34 -3.37 7.47
N PRO A 483 -26.13 -2.98 7.02
CA PRO A 483 -25.07 -2.54 7.93
C PRO A 483 -25.58 -1.32 8.70
N MET A 484 -25.32 -1.31 10.01
CA MET A 484 -25.59 -0.20 10.93
C MET A 484 -24.28 0.28 11.59
N GLY A 485 -23.13 -0.03 10.96
CA GLY A 485 -21.79 0.38 11.37
C GLY A 485 -21.20 -0.56 12.42
N THR A 486 -21.91 -0.81 13.52
CA THR A 486 -21.47 -1.76 14.55
C THR A 486 -22.08 -3.15 14.37
N THR A 487 -23.30 -3.21 13.85
CA THR A 487 -24.09 -4.43 13.67
C THR A 487 -24.66 -4.52 12.25
N VAL A 488 -25.22 -5.68 11.89
CA VAL A 488 -26.00 -5.85 10.66
C VAL A 488 -27.40 -6.30 11.03
N LYS A 489 -28.41 -5.46 10.81
CA LYS A 489 -29.80 -5.71 11.25
C LYS A 489 -30.38 -7.01 10.72
N THR A 490 -29.88 -7.49 9.59
CA THR A 490 -30.31 -8.73 8.92
C THR A 490 -29.50 -9.98 9.29
N ALA A 491 -28.48 -9.84 10.15
CA ALA A 491 -27.69 -10.97 10.67
C ALA A 491 -27.80 -11.21 12.21
N PRO A 492 -28.98 -11.04 12.87
CA PRO A 492 -29.08 -11.17 14.33
C PRO A 492 -28.77 -12.58 14.84
N PHE A 493 -28.89 -13.60 13.97
CA PHE A 493 -28.57 -14.98 14.32
C PHE A 493 -27.07 -15.23 14.53
N LEU A 494 -26.19 -14.40 13.95
CA LEU A 494 -24.74 -14.54 14.13
C LEU A 494 -24.34 -14.10 15.55
N ASP A 495 -24.90 -13.00 16.04
CA ASP A 495 -24.73 -12.56 17.43
C ASP A 495 -25.28 -13.59 18.42
N TYR A 496 -26.44 -14.19 18.12
CA TYR A 496 -26.99 -15.30 18.90
C TYR A 496 -26.07 -16.54 18.89
N TYR A 497 -25.53 -16.92 17.73
CA TYR A 497 -24.60 -18.05 17.61
C TYR A 497 -23.30 -17.79 18.38
N LEU A 498 -22.79 -16.56 18.34
CA LEU A 498 -21.63 -16.10 19.09
C LEU A 498 -21.87 -16.10 20.60
N GLN A 499 -23.01 -15.59 21.06
CA GLN A 499 -23.41 -15.64 22.47
C GLN A 499 -23.50 -17.09 22.96
N ARG A 500 -24.07 -17.98 22.15
CA ARG A 500 -24.14 -19.41 22.46
C ARG A 500 -22.75 -20.06 22.57
N LYS A 501 -21.83 -19.76 21.66
CA LYS A 501 -20.44 -20.26 21.69
C LYS A 501 -19.68 -19.73 22.92
N LYS A 502 -19.87 -18.46 23.27
CA LYS A 502 -19.33 -17.82 24.50
C LYS A 502 -19.86 -18.51 25.76
N ASN A 503 -21.15 -18.83 25.79
CA ASN A 503 -21.78 -19.56 26.90
C ASN A 503 -21.25 -21.01 27.01
N ILE A 504 -20.99 -21.69 25.90
CA ILE A 504 -20.37 -23.03 25.89
C ILE A 504 -18.93 -22.97 26.41
N SER A 505 -18.16 -21.96 26.03
CA SER A 505 -16.79 -21.74 26.54
C SER A 505 -16.75 -21.50 28.05
N LEU A 506 -17.66 -20.65 28.56
CA LEU A 506 -17.81 -20.39 30.00
C LEU A 506 -18.25 -21.65 30.76
N TRP A 507 -19.14 -22.44 30.17
CA TRP A 507 -19.56 -23.73 30.74
C TRP A 507 -18.39 -24.72 30.80
N ASN A 508 -17.61 -24.86 29.73
CA ASN A 508 -16.42 -25.72 29.70
C ASN A 508 -15.36 -25.28 30.72
N LYS A 509 -15.13 -23.98 30.91
CA LYS A 509 -14.27 -23.45 31.97
C LYS A 509 -14.78 -23.83 33.37
N LYS A 510 -16.09 -23.70 33.64
CA LYS A 510 -16.70 -24.14 34.91
C LYS A 510 -16.55 -25.65 35.13
N VAL A 511 -16.71 -26.46 34.09
CA VAL A 511 -16.54 -27.92 34.16
C VAL A 511 -15.08 -28.32 34.45
N THR A 512 -14.12 -27.57 33.91
CA THR A 512 -12.68 -27.85 34.12
C THR A 512 -12.24 -27.45 35.54
N VAL A 513 -12.74 -26.33 36.07
CA VAL A 513 -12.49 -25.91 37.47
C VAL A 513 -13.11 -26.89 38.48
N ASN A 514 -14.25 -27.50 38.17
CA ASN A 514 -14.87 -28.52 39.01
C ASN A 514 -14.12 -29.87 38.99
N LYS A 515 -13.31 -30.17 37.97
CA LYS A 515 -12.44 -31.36 37.94
C LYS A 515 -11.15 -31.20 38.74
N SER A 516 -10.66 -29.97 38.92
CA SER A 516 -9.50 -29.69 39.78
C SER A 516 -9.82 -29.63 41.28
N GLY A 517 -11.10 -29.64 41.66
CA GLY A 517 -11.57 -29.60 43.06
C GLY A 517 -11.85 -30.96 43.70
N LEU A 518 -11.70 -32.07 42.97
CA LEU A 518 -11.92 -33.42 43.47
C LEU A 518 -10.61 -34.20 43.47
N ASN A 519 -9.80 -33.97 44.51
CA ASN A 519 -8.83 -34.95 44.99
C ASN A 519 -8.99 -35.12 46.50
N ASN A 520 -8.96 -36.39 46.90
CA ASN A 520 -8.95 -36.97 48.25
C ASN A 520 -10.30 -37.25 48.94
N THR A 521 -10.71 -38.51 48.92
CA THR A 521 -10.94 -39.29 50.14
C THR A 521 -10.95 -40.79 49.86
N ASP A 522 -10.24 -41.54 50.69
CA ASP A 522 -10.04 -42.99 50.72
C ASP A 522 -11.33 -43.81 50.79
N ILE A 523 -11.54 -44.78 49.88
CA ILE A 523 -12.38 -45.98 50.16
C ILE A 523 -11.82 -47.20 49.39
N ASN A 524 -11.61 -48.29 50.12
CA ASN A 524 -11.22 -49.63 49.67
C ASN A 524 -12.16 -50.23 48.60
N GLU A 525 -11.58 -50.83 47.57
CA GLU A 525 -12.28 -51.68 46.58
C GLU A 525 -12.39 -53.14 47.04
N PRO A 526 -13.45 -53.84 46.59
CA PRO A 526 -13.29 -55.18 46.07
C PRO A 526 -13.74 -55.28 44.60
N ALA A 527 -13.02 -56.14 43.88
CA ALA A 527 -13.05 -56.37 42.45
C ALA A 527 -14.41 -56.82 41.87
N VAL A 528 -14.74 -56.30 40.68
CA VAL A 528 -15.49 -57.03 39.64
C VAL A 528 -14.94 -56.65 38.26
N ASP A 529 -14.67 -57.69 37.50
CA ASP A 529 -14.02 -57.82 36.20
C ASP A 529 -15.04 -57.76 35.05
N ILE A 530 -14.90 -56.82 34.08
CA ILE A 530 -15.41 -56.96 32.70
C ILE A 530 -14.49 -56.23 31.69
N LYS A 531 -13.60 -57.04 31.09
CA LYS A 531 -12.99 -57.03 29.73
C LYS A 531 -13.23 -55.84 28.78
N ASP A 532 -12.10 -55.24 28.36
CA ASP A 532 -11.92 -54.53 27.08
C ASP A 532 -10.94 -55.30 26.15
N PRO A 533 -11.05 -55.13 24.82
CA PRO A 533 -10.24 -55.86 23.85
C PRO A 533 -8.85 -55.25 23.63
N ILE A 534 -7.88 -56.14 23.80
CA ILE A 534 -6.49 -56.20 23.32
C ILE A 534 -6.24 -55.43 22.00
N PHE A 535 -5.29 -54.49 22.03
CA PHE A 535 -4.27 -54.38 20.98
C PHE A 535 -2.90 -54.07 21.60
N SER A 536 -2.00 -55.01 21.42
CA SER A 536 -0.65 -55.08 21.98
C SER A 536 0.33 -54.14 21.27
N LYS A 537 1.09 -53.39 22.07
CA LYS A 537 2.43 -52.91 21.68
C LYS A 537 3.38 -54.10 21.52
N LYS A 538 4.10 -54.16 20.39
CA LYS A 538 5.38 -54.87 20.29
C LYS A 538 6.50 -53.86 20.12
N LYS A 539 7.65 -54.32 20.56
CA LYS A 539 8.83 -53.62 21.03
C LYS A 539 9.97 -53.86 20.03
N ASP A 540 10.79 -52.82 19.85
CA ASP A 540 12.19 -52.74 19.42
C ASP A 540 12.78 -53.83 18.49
N MET A 541 13.29 -53.41 17.33
CA MET A 541 14.53 -53.93 16.73
C MET A 541 15.23 -52.79 15.97
N GLU A 542 16.50 -52.60 16.32
CA GLU A 542 17.53 -51.84 15.61
C GLU A 542 17.76 -52.45 14.22
N ASP A 543 18.04 -51.62 13.19
CA ASP A 543 18.96 -51.94 12.09
C ASP A 543 19.32 -50.67 11.29
N GLU A 544 20.56 -50.65 10.80
CA GLU A 544 21.31 -49.56 10.16
C GLU A 544 20.73 -49.06 8.81
N PRO A 545 21.11 -47.85 8.33
CA PRO A 545 20.80 -47.42 6.98
C PRO A 545 21.87 -47.86 5.96
N GLU A 546 21.48 -48.70 5.00
CA GLU A 546 22.26 -48.99 3.79
C GLU A 546 22.28 -47.82 2.81
N LYS A 547 23.49 -47.52 2.32
CA LYS A 547 23.80 -46.60 1.23
C LYS A 547 23.21 -47.09 -0.09
N THR A 548 22.36 -46.29 -0.72
CA THR A 548 21.93 -46.51 -2.11
C THR A 548 22.96 -45.93 -3.07
N THR A 549 23.58 -46.80 -3.85
CA THR A 549 24.54 -46.48 -4.91
C THR A 549 23.76 -46.34 -6.22
N LEU A 550 23.85 -45.19 -6.88
CA LEU A 550 23.32 -45.01 -8.24
C LEU A 550 24.33 -45.56 -9.26
N VAL A 551 23.84 -46.46 -10.12
CA VAL A 551 24.55 -47.05 -11.26
C VAL A 551 24.31 -46.15 -12.49
N PRO A 552 25.33 -45.81 -13.29
CA PRO A 552 25.15 -45.17 -14.58
C PRO A 552 24.98 -46.23 -15.69
N ILE A 553 24.08 -45.93 -16.64
CA ILE A 553 23.90 -46.66 -17.89
C ILE A 553 24.74 -45.94 -18.96
N GLY A 554 25.78 -46.60 -19.46
CA GLY A 554 26.42 -46.27 -20.76
C GLY A 554 25.54 -46.78 -21.90
N GLU A 555 25.81 -46.58 -23.18
CA GLU A 555 26.90 -46.05 -24.00
C GLU A 555 26.26 -46.04 -25.40
N GLU A 556 26.58 -45.08 -26.27
CA GLU A 556 26.68 -45.35 -27.70
C GLU A 556 27.64 -44.32 -28.32
N GLU A 557 28.68 -44.86 -28.94
CA GLU A 557 29.79 -44.22 -29.64
C GLU A 557 29.34 -43.70 -31.02
N GLU A 558 30.03 -42.69 -31.55
CA GLU A 558 30.65 -42.75 -32.89
C GLU A 558 31.57 -41.53 -33.12
N ASP A 559 32.87 -41.84 -33.22
CA ASP A 559 33.86 -41.44 -34.22
C ASP A 559 34.29 -39.98 -34.54
N GLU A 560 35.63 -39.83 -34.40
CA GLU A 560 36.59 -39.21 -35.34
C GLU A 560 36.60 -37.66 -35.46
N THR A 561 37.71 -36.91 -35.46
CA THR A 561 39.12 -37.16 -35.82
C THR A 561 40.04 -36.03 -35.30
N GLU A 562 41.30 -36.41 -35.06
CA GLU A 562 42.58 -35.68 -35.10
C GLU A 562 42.64 -34.15 -35.34
N GLN A 563 43.44 -33.43 -34.55
CA GLN A 563 44.75 -32.91 -34.98
C GLN A 563 45.62 -32.31 -33.84
N ARG A 564 46.89 -32.70 -33.86
CA ARG A 564 48.06 -32.23 -33.08
C ARG A 564 48.41 -30.79 -33.51
N HIS A 565 49.06 -29.90 -32.75
CA HIS A 565 50.45 -29.93 -32.23
C HIS A 565 50.78 -28.54 -31.57
N PRO A 566 52.00 -28.28 -31.02
CA PRO A 566 52.15 -27.69 -29.68
C PRO A 566 53.02 -26.41 -29.61
N GLY A 567 53.18 -25.86 -28.39
CA GLY A 567 54.30 -24.99 -28.00
C GLY A 567 53.82 -23.71 -27.32
N GLY A 568 54.37 -23.24 -26.20
CA GLY A 568 55.47 -23.72 -25.39
C GLY A 568 55.75 -22.71 -24.26
N ASN A 569 56.25 -23.25 -23.15
CA ASN A 569 57.15 -22.67 -22.13
C ASN A 569 56.86 -21.33 -21.44
N ASN A 570 56.74 -21.48 -20.12
CA ASN A 570 57.44 -20.78 -19.05
C ASN A 570 57.06 -19.33 -18.76
N GLN A 571 56.39 -19.12 -17.62
CA GLN A 571 57.12 -18.69 -16.43
C GLN A 571 56.36 -19.04 -15.14
N GLU A 572 57.09 -19.73 -14.27
CA GLU A 572 56.77 -19.94 -12.86
C GLU A 572 56.61 -18.58 -12.14
N VAL A 573 55.79 -18.59 -11.08
CA VAL A 573 56.01 -17.95 -9.75
C VAL A 573 54.68 -17.40 -9.23
N ASN A 574 53.97 -18.22 -8.44
CA ASN A 574 53.50 -17.95 -7.08
C ASN A 574 52.26 -18.80 -6.76
N GLU A 575 52.50 -19.74 -5.86
CA GLU A 575 51.53 -20.45 -5.07
C GLU A 575 50.88 -19.51 -4.04
N ASP A 576 49.72 -19.98 -3.57
CA ASP A 576 49.07 -19.71 -2.28
C ASP A 576 47.87 -18.75 -2.24
N ASN A 577 46.77 -19.39 -1.82
CA ASN A 577 45.51 -18.91 -1.22
C ASN A 577 44.34 -18.65 -2.16
N ASN A 578 43.77 -19.75 -2.66
CA ASN A 578 42.32 -19.87 -2.83
C ASN A 578 41.73 -20.29 -1.48
N GLU A 579 41.12 -19.35 -0.77
CA GLU A 579 40.05 -19.66 0.18
C GLU A 579 38.73 -19.26 -0.48
N ASP A 580 37.79 -20.18 -0.37
CA ASP A 580 36.43 -20.14 -0.89
C ASP A 580 35.64 -19.03 -0.19
N ASP A 581 35.14 -18.05 -0.96
CA ASP A 581 34.07 -17.13 -0.52
C ASP A 581 32.82 -17.39 -1.38
N GLU A 582 32.13 -18.48 -1.07
CA GLU A 582 30.68 -18.57 -1.27
C GLU A 582 30.02 -17.99 -0.01
N GLU A 583 29.81 -16.67 0.02
CA GLU A 583 28.91 -16.05 1.00
C GLU A 583 27.56 -15.78 0.33
N ASP A 584 26.62 -16.67 0.63
CA ASP A 584 25.18 -16.50 0.46
C ASP A 584 24.69 -15.35 1.36
N ASP A 585 24.14 -14.30 0.75
CA ASP A 585 23.44 -13.21 1.43
C ASP A 585 22.05 -13.66 1.92
N ASP A 586 22.00 -14.43 3.00
CA ASP A 586 20.79 -14.70 3.79
C ASP A 586 20.92 -14.02 5.17
N GLU A 587 20.90 -12.68 5.21
CA GLU A 587 20.77 -11.95 6.49
C GLU A 587 19.28 -11.90 6.92
N VAL A 588 18.89 -12.97 7.61
CA VAL A 588 17.61 -13.12 8.32
C VAL A 588 17.54 -12.08 9.45
N ASN A 589 16.60 -11.15 9.32
CA ASN A 589 16.22 -10.20 10.37
C ASN A 589 15.61 -10.93 11.58
N ALA A 590 16.43 -11.19 12.61
CA ALA A 590 16.00 -11.78 13.88
C ALA A 590 16.28 -10.84 15.07
N SER A 591 15.19 -10.20 15.52
CA SER A 591 14.94 -9.62 16.86
C SER A 591 15.72 -8.36 17.28
N LEU A 592 15.00 -7.40 17.89
CA LEU A 592 15.12 -7.15 19.33
C LEU A 592 14.06 -6.15 19.82
N ASN A 593 13.09 -6.67 20.58
CA ASN A 593 12.41 -5.93 21.64
C ASN A 593 13.39 -5.71 22.80
N ASP A 594 13.13 -4.67 23.60
CA ASP A 594 13.82 -4.24 24.82
C ASP A 594 15.13 -3.47 24.66
N ARG A 595 15.01 -2.13 24.70
CA ARG A 595 15.90 -1.30 25.51
C ARG A 595 15.27 0.06 25.84
N VAL A 596 14.65 0.10 27.01
CA VAL A 596 14.51 1.32 27.81
C VAL A 596 15.89 1.73 28.30
N ARG A 597 16.33 2.96 28.00
CA ARG A 597 17.25 3.71 28.87
C ARG A 597 17.18 5.21 28.57
N ASP A 598 17.00 5.93 29.67
CA ASP A 598 16.95 7.38 29.81
C ASP A 598 18.19 8.07 29.23
N PHE A 599 17.97 9.17 28.51
CA PHE A 599 18.96 10.23 28.35
C PHE A 599 18.27 11.58 28.38
N ASP A 600 18.67 12.38 29.38
CA ASP A 600 18.37 13.80 29.53
C ASP A 600 18.87 14.58 28.31
N VAL A 601 17.97 15.32 27.66
CA VAL A 601 18.28 16.30 26.62
C VAL A 601 17.97 17.69 27.19
N GLU A 602 18.97 18.29 27.83
CA GLU A 602 19.07 19.74 27.98
C GLU A 602 19.99 20.30 26.90
N ALA A 603 19.59 21.46 26.35
CA ALA A 603 20.33 22.35 25.45
C ALA A 603 20.44 21.92 23.97
N VAL A 604 19.53 22.43 23.14
CA VAL A 604 19.80 23.40 22.05
C VAL A 604 18.45 23.91 21.54
N HIS A 605 17.95 25.03 22.08
CA HIS A 605 16.86 25.78 21.47
C HIS A 605 16.94 27.26 21.84
N GLU A 606 17.87 27.97 21.21
CA GLU A 606 17.95 29.42 21.33
C GLU A 606 18.65 30.01 20.10
N GLN A 607 17.87 30.29 19.05
CA GLN A 607 18.08 31.38 18.08
C GLN A 607 17.09 31.21 16.92
N GLU A 608 15.96 31.93 16.97
CA GLU A 608 15.29 32.54 15.81
C GLU A 608 13.92 33.13 16.22
N LEU A 609 13.91 34.21 17.02
CA LEU A 609 12.71 35.07 17.17
C LEU A 609 13.09 36.52 17.50
N GLN A 610 13.66 37.22 16.52
CA GLN A 610 13.60 38.69 16.35
C GLN A 610 13.70 38.87 14.83
N GLU A 611 12.74 39.41 14.08
CA GLU A 611 12.13 40.73 14.17
C GLU A 611 10.85 40.70 13.30
N MET A 612 9.73 41.27 13.76
CA MET A 612 8.91 42.19 12.96
C MET A 612 7.79 42.78 13.85
N ASN A 613 7.88 44.09 14.07
CA ASN A 613 6.89 44.93 14.75
C ASN A 613 5.78 45.37 13.77
N ASN A 614 4.53 45.00 14.07
CA ASN A 614 3.28 45.81 14.20
C ASN A 614 2.94 46.96 13.21
N PRO A 615 1.64 47.19 12.88
CA PRO A 615 0.70 47.70 13.89
C PRO A 615 -0.80 47.28 13.81
N VAL A 616 -1.37 47.10 15.01
CA VAL A 616 -2.60 47.68 15.59
C VAL A 616 -3.84 47.82 14.69
N VAL A 617 -4.88 47.02 14.97
CA VAL A 617 -6.31 47.34 14.73
C VAL A 617 -7.14 46.84 15.91
N GLU A 618 -8.22 47.57 16.18
CA GLU A 618 -9.00 47.78 17.41
C GLU A 618 -9.85 46.58 17.90
N ASP A 619 -10.04 46.55 19.22
CA ASP A 619 -10.86 45.60 19.98
C ASP A 619 -12.38 45.86 19.83
N GLU A 620 -13.17 44.78 19.69
CA GLU A 620 -14.59 44.73 20.09
C GLU A 620 -14.84 43.56 21.06
N PRO A 621 -15.76 43.72 22.04
CA PRO A 621 -15.86 42.82 23.19
C PRO A 621 -16.80 41.63 22.95
N ILE A 622 -16.35 40.43 23.34
CA ILE A 622 -17.18 39.21 23.45
C ILE A 622 -17.70 39.10 24.89
N PRO A 623 -19.00 38.83 25.11
CA PRO A 623 -19.60 38.80 26.44
C PRO A 623 -19.33 37.50 27.22
N GLU A 624 -19.07 37.68 28.51
CA GLU A 624 -19.01 36.65 29.55
C GLU A 624 -20.34 35.90 29.69
N LEU A 625 -20.27 34.57 29.67
CA LEU A 625 -21.33 33.70 30.20
C LEU A 625 -20.75 32.90 31.37
N ALA A 626 -21.21 33.28 32.56
CA ALA A 626 -20.98 32.61 33.81
C ALA A 626 -22.18 31.69 34.17
N GLU A 627 -21.90 30.77 35.09
CA GLU A 627 -22.83 30.02 35.95
C GLU A 627 -23.55 28.78 35.35
N ASN A 628 -23.15 27.58 35.76
CA ASN A 628 -23.68 26.92 36.97
C ASN A 628 -23.25 25.44 37.00
N ILE A 629 -22.40 25.08 37.96
CA ILE A 629 -22.18 23.68 38.35
C ILE A 629 -22.79 23.55 39.75
N GLN A 630 -23.88 22.79 39.83
CA GLN A 630 -24.51 22.42 41.09
C GLN A 630 -24.36 20.91 41.26
N ASP A 631 -23.70 20.54 42.37
CA ASP A 631 -23.57 19.19 42.86
C ASP A 631 -24.95 18.54 43.08
N ASN A 632 -25.09 17.27 42.72
CA ASN A 632 -26.07 16.39 43.35
C ASN A 632 -25.48 14.98 43.53
N GLN A 633 -25.51 14.57 44.79
CA GLN A 633 -25.10 13.28 45.33
C GLN A 633 -26.21 12.22 45.13
N GLU A 634 -25.74 10.97 45.14
CA GLU A 634 -26.39 9.75 45.65
C GLU A 634 -27.78 9.36 45.14
N ASN A 635 -27.84 8.23 44.41
CA ASN A 635 -28.89 7.23 44.66
C ASN A 635 -28.40 5.83 44.28
N GLU A 636 -28.32 4.98 45.30
CA GLU A 636 -28.18 3.52 45.18
C GLU A 636 -29.54 2.87 44.91
N GLY A 637 -29.52 1.81 44.09
CA GLY A 637 -30.48 0.70 44.17
C GLY A 637 -31.42 0.53 42.97
N GLN A 638 -31.26 -0.57 42.23
CA GLN A 638 -32.10 -1.77 42.32
C GLN A 638 -31.86 -2.68 41.11
N ASP A 639 -31.39 -3.90 41.37
CA ASP A 639 -31.36 -4.99 40.39
C ASP A 639 -32.79 -5.44 40.10
N THR A 640 -33.18 -5.39 38.83
CA THR A 640 -34.38 -6.06 38.31
C THR A 640 -33.95 -7.09 37.28
N GLU A 641 -34.14 -8.37 37.60
CA GLU A 641 -34.02 -9.49 36.67
C GLU A 641 -35.24 -9.45 35.72
N GLU A 642 -35.01 -9.04 34.48
CA GLU A 642 -36.00 -9.14 33.42
C GLU A 642 -35.92 -10.51 32.75
N MET A 643 -37.01 -11.27 32.82
CA MET A 643 -37.17 -12.53 32.09
C MET A 643 -37.46 -12.22 30.62
N VAL A 644 -36.58 -12.66 29.73
CA VAL A 644 -36.78 -12.63 28.28
C VAL A 644 -37.80 -13.70 27.88
N GLU A 645 -39.01 -13.28 27.49
CA GLU A 645 -39.98 -14.15 26.83
C GLU A 645 -39.66 -14.29 25.33
N ASP A 646 -39.66 -15.53 24.82
CA ASP A 646 -39.44 -15.87 23.42
C ASP A 646 -40.56 -15.28 22.54
N ASN A 647 -40.20 -14.34 21.66
CA ASN A 647 -41.10 -13.80 20.64
C ASN A 647 -41.19 -14.77 19.43
N PRO A 648 -42.35 -15.39 19.14
CA PRO A 648 -42.50 -16.39 18.09
C PRO A 648 -42.58 -15.81 16.67
N ASN A 649 -42.56 -14.48 16.50
CA ASN A 649 -42.59 -13.83 15.20
C ASN A 649 -41.18 -13.43 14.74
N GLY A 650 -40.38 -14.43 14.37
CA GLY A 650 -39.11 -14.20 13.66
C GLY A 650 -39.35 -13.53 12.29
N PRO A 651 -38.40 -12.71 11.81
CA PRO A 651 -38.56 -12.00 10.53
C PRO A 651 -38.85 -12.96 9.38
N HIS A 652 -39.83 -12.60 8.54
CA HIS A 652 -40.12 -13.32 7.30
C HIS A 652 -38.96 -13.14 6.32
N PHE A 653 -38.27 -14.23 6.02
CA PHE A 653 -37.18 -14.27 5.03
C PHE A 653 -37.72 -14.71 3.67
N GLU A 654 -37.40 -13.99 2.61
CA GLU A 654 -37.54 -14.50 1.25
C GLU A 654 -36.57 -15.67 1.06
N LYS A 655 -37.12 -16.87 0.84
CA LYS A 655 -36.37 -18.07 0.50
C LYS A 655 -36.41 -18.26 -1.01
N SER A 656 -35.72 -17.39 -1.74
CA SER A 656 -35.52 -17.56 -3.17
C SER A 656 -34.07 -18.01 -3.39
N PRO A 657 -33.83 -19.24 -3.87
CA PRO A 657 -32.49 -19.64 -4.28
C PRO A 657 -32.05 -18.70 -5.40
N VAL A 658 -30.92 -18.02 -5.20
CA VAL A 658 -30.31 -17.20 -6.26
C VAL A 658 -29.05 -17.89 -6.72
N VAL A 659 -28.94 -17.96 -8.03
CA VAL A 659 -27.77 -18.47 -8.73
C VAL A 659 -26.78 -17.30 -8.87
N MET A 660 -25.72 -17.31 -8.08
CA MET A 660 -24.61 -16.36 -8.20
C MET A 660 -23.49 -16.97 -9.03
N ARG A 661 -22.85 -16.18 -9.88
CA ARG A 661 -21.65 -16.60 -10.61
C ARG A 661 -20.46 -15.87 -10.01
N LEU A 662 -19.60 -16.61 -9.33
CA LEU A 662 -18.36 -16.12 -8.73
C LEU A 662 -17.19 -16.57 -9.61
N ALA A 663 -16.39 -15.62 -10.09
CA ALA A 663 -15.13 -15.96 -10.73
C ALA A 663 -14.02 -15.89 -9.67
N VAL A 664 -13.41 -17.04 -9.38
CA VAL A 664 -12.26 -17.17 -8.48
C VAL A 664 -11.00 -17.31 -9.35
N TYR A 665 -10.02 -16.46 -9.07
CA TYR A 665 -8.75 -16.45 -9.78
C TYR A 665 -7.68 -17.06 -8.91
N ASN A 666 -6.97 -18.05 -9.45
CA ASN A 666 -5.76 -18.58 -8.85
C ASN A 666 -4.62 -18.33 -9.85
N PHE A 667 -3.77 -17.36 -9.56
CA PHE A 667 -2.91 -16.75 -10.55
C PHE A 667 -1.57 -17.46 -10.74
N GLY A 668 -1.24 -17.69 -12.00
CA GLY A 668 0.12 -17.69 -12.54
C GLY A 668 0.08 -17.18 -13.99
N ALA A 669 1.25 -16.86 -14.54
CA ALA A 669 1.55 -16.05 -15.73
C ALA A 669 0.44 -15.90 -16.82
N HIS A 670 0.17 -14.61 -17.13
CA HIS A 670 -0.55 -14.04 -18.29
C HIS A 670 -2.04 -13.61 -18.17
N LYS A 671 -2.34 -12.59 -19.00
CA LYS A 671 -3.47 -11.64 -18.97
C LYS A 671 -4.82 -12.27 -19.34
N ALA A 672 -5.88 -11.94 -18.59
CA ALA A 672 -7.27 -12.17 -18.99
C ALA A 672 -8.08 -10.88 -18.80
N LYS A 673 -8.90 -10.52 -19.79
CA LYS A 673 -9.90 -9.44 -19.68
C LYS A 673 -11.18 -10.02 -19.08
N LEU A 674 -11.72 -9.35 -18.07
CA LEU A 674 -12.89 -9.78 -17.32
C LEU A 674 -14.18 -9.13 -17.85
N GLU A 675 -15.24 -9.93 -17.99
CA GLU A 675 -16.62 -9.44 -18.16
C GLU A 675 -17.51 -10.27 -17.22
N ILE A 676 -17.98 -9.66 -16.11
CA ILE A 676 -18.91 -10.29 -15.18
C ILE A 676 -20.32 -9.98 -15.66
N GLN A 677 -21.06 -11.00 -16.11
CA GLN A 677 -22.51 -10.90 -16.32
C GLN A 677 -23.25 -11.50 -15.12
N LEU A 678 -23.85 -10.62 -14.31
CA LEU A 678 -24.88 -11.02 -13.34
C LEU A 678 -26.21 -11.12 -14.09
N LYS A 679 -26.74 -12.33 -14.22
CA LYS A 679 -28.08 -12.57 -14.76
C LYS A 679 -28.96 -13.10 -13.62
N ALA A 680 -29.72 -12.22 -13.00
CA ALA A 680 -30.81 -12.63 -12.11
C ALA A 680 -31.97 -13.10 -12.98
N GLU A 681 -32.22 -14.41 -13.03
CA GLU A 681 -33.47 -14.95 -13.56
C GLU A 681 -34.46 -15.01 -12.39
N THR A 682 -35.17 -13.91 -12.16
CA THR A 682 -36.36 -13.91 -11.30
C THR A 682 -37.60 -13.97 -12.19
N ASP A 683 -38.45 -14.98 -12.00
CA ASP A 683 -39.77 -15.12 -12.64
C ASP A 683 -40.82 -14.16 -12.05
N ALA A 684 -40.42 -12.97 -11.63
CA ALA A 684 -41.29 -11.88 -11.21
C ALA A 684 -40.83 -10.59 -11.92
N PRO A 685 -41.76 -9.78 -12.45
CA PRO A 685 -41.48 -8.70 -13.40
C PRO A 685 -40.51 -7.65 -12.91
#